data_AF-A0A0L0S556-F1
#
_entry.id   AF-A0A0L0S556-F1
#
_cell.length_a   1.000
_cell.length_b   1.000
_cell.length_c   1.000
_cell.angle_alpha   90.00
_cell.angle_beta   90.00
_cell.angle_gamma   90.00
#
_symmetry.space_group_name_H-M   'P 1'
#
loop_
_entity.id
_entity.type
_entity.pdbx_description
1 polymer ?
#
loop_
_entity_poly.entity_id
_entity_poly.type
_entity_poly.pdbx_seq_one_letter_code
_entity_poly.pdbx_strand_id
1 'polypeptide(L)'
;MLPYAALARSAAANRSALLVRHLPLSSATRAARLLAPCSALNVSSSSSPSRLCRPLSTATWRRFRALPPHKYLPAAAFARSITTSVTSMDAFDPDSVQVPETTFVVPPDDALSPTMRDWKINAFEYISRLPRDALTPSVETTPEAAMRTPRQVKNAAYSFVVPEVPPDPKLICVAPSALRLFDLPADDTDAHLASWTDADRDRLVAYLSGFAVPPGAQPWAHCYAGFQFGSFAGQLGDGRAISLGEYRNAAGQTWELQLKGAGNTPYSRFGDGFAVLRSSIREFLCSEHFAALGIPTSRAVSLIATGQPVVREKIEPGAVVARAAPSWLRFGSFEVFAMRGDIVHMAQVAKFALDQHFPAAQGQVAGMLADVADRTAKVVALWDLVAWEHGVLNTDNMSLLGLTIDFGPYGFLDAYDPDHPVNHSDHTGRYSLRNQRAVGLWNLAKLANALVELVGRQVAGQTLEEIAALAAVESDEERAKFIEQGKQAVVDAVTPYEDLYDTHFQEGMRKKLGLMIAEPDDHATLIQPLLALLEAAKADYTVFFRTLSTSDPTTDTDPLAHFFTPKDPLACGLPKPGTPAADLLDGATRDTHADDLVPQWQAWRATYVARIAREPGTAEERVERMKKANPKFVLRQWIAQATIEAAEKGESEAIAKALAIMTDPFADVPRGAEKLGPDGWWDEWAREPPAWGVGLVCSCSS
;
A
#
# COMPACT_ATOMS: atom_id res chain seq x y z
N MET A 1 -13.55 47.96 32.12
CA MET A 1 -14.51 48.06 33.24
C MET A 1 -15.83 47.44 32.82
N LEU A 2 -16.55 46.83 33.77
CA LEU A 2 -17.97 46.46 33.72
C LEU A 2 -18.85 47.75 33.82
N PRO A 3 -20.21 47.75 33.67
CA PRO A 3 -21.16 46.65 33.36
C PRO A 3 -22.44 46.97 32.51
N TYR A 4 -23.33 45.95 32.41
CA TYR A 4 -24.82 45.99 32.55
C TYR A 4 -25.77 46.30 31.37
N ALA A 5 -26.07 45.23 30.62
CA ALA A 5 -27.42 44.66 30.36
C ALA A 5 -28.45 45.37 29.45
N ALA A 6 -29.52 44.61 29.17
CA ALA A 6 -30.55 44.87 28.17
C ALA A 6 -31.96 44.94 28.77
N LEU A 7 -32.88 45.58 28.05
CA LEU A 7 -34.33 45.31 28.07
C LEU A 7 -34.96 45.82 26.75
N ALA A 8 -36.21 45.42 26.47
CA ALA A 8 -36.84 45.53 25.15
C ALA A 8 -38.09 46.44 25.12
N ARG A 9 -38.74 46.53 23.92
CA ARG A 9 -40.00 47.26 23.58
C ARG A 9 -39.75 48.74 23.19
N SER A 10 -40.53 49.40 22.30
CA SER A 10 -41.68 49.01 21.45
C SER A 10 -42.03 50.13 20.43
N ALA A 11 -42.91 49.83 19.45
CA ALA A 11 -43.74 50.77 18.66
C ALA A 11 -43.06 51.58 17.52
N ALA A 12 -43.75 51.93 16.42
CA ALA A 12 -45.02 51.44 15.83
C ALA A 12 -45.24 51.99 14.40
N ALA A 13 -46.12 51.37 13.59
CA ALA A 13 -47.38 51.99 13.07
C ALA A 13 -47.90 51.40 11.73
N ASN A 14 -49.20 51.07 11.69
CA ASN A 14 -50.16 51.18 10.56
C ASN A 14 -49.91 50.42 9.21
N ARG A 15 -50.93 49.91 8.48
CA ARG A 15 -52.38 49.69 8.74
C ARG A 15 -53.00 48.74 7.69
N SER A 16 -54.28 48.38 7.92
CA SER A 16 -55.23 47.64 7.03
C SER A 16 -54.96 46.13 6.95
N ALA A 17 -55.83 45.22 7.44
CA ALA A 17 -57.28 44.99 7.22
C ALA A 17 -57.57 44.32 5.86
N LEU A 18 -58.52 43.39 5.69
CA LEU A 18 -59.77 43.22 6.45
C LEU A 18 -59.87 41.97 7.39
N LEU A 19 -60.79 41.03 7.15
CA LEU A 19 -61.68 40.42 8.18
C LEU A 19 -62.04 38.92 7.85
N VAL A 20 -62.49 38.03 8.77
CA VAL A 20 -62.39 37.92 10.25
C VAL A 20 -63.01 36.60 10.82
N ARG A 21 -62.50 36.06 11.95
CA ARG A 21 -63.17 35.19 12.98
C ARG A 21 -63.63 33.75 12.59
N HIS A 22 -63.89 32.80 13.52
CA HIS A 22 -63.74 32.77 15.01
C HIS A 22 -63.33 31.38 15.57
N LEU A 23 -62.60 31.45 16.68
CA LEU A 23 -62.25 30.47 17.74
C LEU A 23 -63.45 30.08 18.66
N PRO A 24 -63.35 29.23 19.73
CA PRO A 24 -62.38 28.16 20.12
C PRO A 24 -62.96 26.93 20.91
N LEU A 25 -62.05 26.13 21.51
CA LEU A 25 -62.04 25.56 22.90
C LEU A 25 -62.52 24.11 23.22
N SER A 26 -61.60 23.35 23.84
CA SER A 26 -61.82 22.27 24.85
C SER A 26 -62.42 20.91 24.36
N SER A 27 -62.22 19.75 25.02
CA SER A 27 -61.25 19.30 26.05
C SER A 27 -61.17 17.74 26.17
N ALA A 28 -60.10 17.26 26.82
CA ALA A 28 -60.04 16.07 27.71
C ALA A 28 -60.21 14.60 27.20
N THR A 29 -59.20 13.80 27.58
CA THR A 29 -59.23 12.39 28.08
C THR A 29 -59.42 11.15 27.18
N ARG A 30 -58.56 10.15 27.47
CA ARG A 30 -58.72 8.68 27.36
C ARG A 30 -58.81 8.07 25.94
N ALA A 31 -58.60 6.76 25.73
CA ALA A 31 -57.74 5.72 26.36
C ALA A 31 -57.87 4.40 25.53
N ALA A 32 -57.11 3.36 25.88
CA ALA A 32 -57.15 1.99 25.31
C ALA A 32 -56.61 1.87 23.86
N ARG A 33 -55.84 0.83 23.46
CA ARG A 33 -56.08 -0.64 23.46
C ARG A 33 -57.22 -1.03 22.49
N LEU A 34 -57.14 -2.10 21.67
CA LEU A 34 -56.27 -3.30 21.69
C LEU A 34 -56.33 -4.04 20.32
N LEU A 35 -55.53 -5.10 20.17
CA LEU A 35 -55.69 -6.28 19.26
C LEU A 35 -55.38 -6.17 17.74
N ALA A 36 -54.66 -7.20 17.28
CA ALA A 36 -54.59 -7.76 15.91
C ALA A 36 -55.57 -8.99 15.85
N PRO A 37 -55.56 -9.97 14.89
CA PRO A 37 -54.58 -10.31 13.83
C PRO A 37 -55.17 -10.79 12.47
N CYS A 38 -54.32 -11.40 11.63
CA CYS A 38 -54.62 -12.21 10.41
C CYS A 38 -55.13 -11.43 9.16
N SER A 39 -55.02 -11.92 7.91
CA SER A 39 -54.64 -13.26 7.40
C SER A 39 -53.97 -13.24 6.00
N ALA A 40 -53.11 -14.22 5.74
CA ALA A 40 -52.99 -15.05 4.51
C ALA A 40 -52.79 -14.48 3.07
N LEU A 41 -51.72 -14.99 2.43
CA LEU A 41 -51.61 -15.56 1.06
C LEU A 41 -51.62 -14.70 -0.24
N ASN A 42 -50.46 -14.75 -0.92
CA ASN A 42 -50.19 -14.95 -2.36
C ASN A 42 -51.19 -14.47 -3.45
N VAL A 43 -50.70 -13.57 -4.32
CA VAL A 43 -50.88 -13.63 -5.79
C VAL A 43 -49.55 -13.25 -6.46
N SER A 44 -49.21 -13.88 -7.59
CA SER A 44 -47.96 -13.67 -8.34
C SER A 44 -48.17 -12.92 -9.66
N SER A 45 -47.22 -12.06 -10.06
CA SER A 45 -46.63 -11.99 -11.43
C SER A 45 -45.81 -10.71 -11.70
N SER A 46 -44.79 -10.84 -12.58
CA SER A 46 -44.14 -9.82 -13.44
C SER A 46 -44.34 -8.31 -13.16
N SER A 47 -43.31 -7.47 -13.05
CA SER A 47 -42.32 -7.21 -14.13
C SER A 47 -41.26 -6.14 -13.75
N SER A 48 -40.15 -6.11 -14.50
CA SER A 48 -39.15 -5.02 -14.65
C SER A 48 -38.27 -4.59 -13.45
N PRO A 49 -36.93 -4.54 -13.65
CA PRO A 49 -36.01 -3.72 -12.87
C PRO A 49 -35.34 -2.60 -13.71
N SER A 50 -36.10 -1.64 -14.25
CA SER A 50 -35.54 -0.44 -14.89
C SER A 50 -35.49 0.76 -13.91
N ARG A 51 -34.42 0.86 -13.09
CA ARG A 51 -34.19 2.01 -12.17
C ARG A 51 -32.72 2.43 -12.07
N LEU A 52 -32.15 2.89 -13.19
CA LEU A 52 -31.01 3.80 -13.16
C LEU A 52 -31.40 5.15 -12.50
N CYS A 53 -30.39 5.86 -12.01
CA CYS A 53 -30.44 7.27 -11.57
C CYS A 53 -31.49 7.66 -10.50
N ARG A 54 -31.06 7.63 -9.23
CA ARG A 54 -31.46 8.65 -8.23
C ARG A 54 -30.20 9.38 -7.78
N PRO A 55 -30.24 10.72 -7.57
CA PRO A 55 -29.10 11.44 -7.01
C PRO A 55 -28.83 10.96 -5.57
N LEU A 56 -27.58 10.61 -5.29
CA LEU A 56 -27.13 10.19 -3.96
C LEU A 56 -27.06 11.42 -3.04
N SER A 57 -28.05 11.54 -2.15
CA SER A 57 -28.10 12.61 -1.15
C SER A 57 -27.28 12.26 0.10
N THR A 58 -27.39 13.10 1.14
CA THR A 58 -26.62 13.09 2.41
C THR A 58 -26.43 11.75 3.15
N ALA A 59 -27.08 10.66 2.74
CA ALA A 59 -26.79 9.30 3.19
C ALA A 59 -25.33 8.87 2.91
N THR A 60 -24.75 9.22 1.76
CA THR A 60 -23.35 8.87 1.45
C THR A 60 -22.38 9.61 2.39
N TRP A 61 -22.61 10.90 2.63
CA TRP A 61 -21.83 11.68 3.61
C TRP A 61 -22.02 11.18 5.05
N ARG A 62 -23.17 10.57 5.37
CA ARG A 62 -23.35 9.84 6.64
C ARG A 62 -22.57 8.53 6.67
N ARG A 63 -22.48 7.75 5.59
CA ARG A 63 -21.60 6.56 5.52
C ARG A 63 -20.12 6.96 5.72
N PHE A 64 -19.64 8.00 5.04
CA PHE A 64 -18.29 8.54 5.23
C PHE A 64 -18.00 9.01 6.67
N ARG A 65 -19.02 9.41 7.44
CA ARG A 65 -18.91 9.75 8.88
C ARG A 65 -19.21 8.60 9.84
N ALA A 66 -19.82 7.50 9.40
CA ALA A 66 -20.43 6.48 10.26
C ALA A 66 -20.18 5.06 9.76
N LEU A 67 -18.90 4.73 9.58
CA LEU A 67 -18.43 3.44 10.10
C LEU A 67 -18.40 3.57 11.63
N PRO A 68 -18.95 2.61 12.38
CA PRO A 68 -19.17 2.78 13.81
C PRO A 68 -17.84 2.82 14.58
N PRO A 69 -17.76 3.59 15.69
CA PRO A 69 -16.68 3.44 16.65
C PRO A 69 -16.86 2.10 17.37
N HIS A 70 -16.32 1.03 16.79
CA HIS A 70 -16.02 -0.20 17.54
C HIS A 70 -15.23 0.20 18.79
N LYS A 71 -15.59 -0.38 19.95
CA LYS A 71 -15.29 0.17 21.29
C LYS A 71 -13.80 0.45 21.50
N TYR A 72 -13.36 1.65 21.16
CA TYR A 72 -11.98 2.07 21.35
C TYR A 72 -11.64 2.07 22.84
N LEU A 73 -10.64 1.28 23.21
CA LEU A 73 -9.90 1.54 24.43
C LEU A 73 -9.26 2.94 24.31
N PRO A 74 -9.16 3.73 25.39
CA PRO A 74 -8.48 5.04 25.34
C PRO A 74 -7.05 4.88 24.83
N ALA A 75 -6.50 5.89 24.14
CA ALA A 75 -5.15 5.84 23.56
C ALA A 75 -4.04 5.43 24.56
N ALA A 76 -4.23 5.72 25.85
CA ALA A 76 -3.37 5.28 26.96
C ALA A 76 -3.29 3.75 27.16
N ALA A 77 -4.18 2.97 26.55
CA ALA A 77 -4.13 1.50 26.54
C ALA A 77 -3.28 0.95 25.38
N PHE A 78 -3.34 1.56 24.19
CA PHE A 78 -2.50 1.16 23.06
C PHE A 78 -1.01 1.38 23.37
N ALA A 79 -0.69 2.49 24.03
CA ALA A 79 0.63 2.76 24.61
C ALA A 79 1.09 1.78 25.71
N ARG A 80 0.21 0.90 26.20
CA ARG A 80 0.54 -0.18 27.16
C ARG A 80 0.62 -1.57 26.53
N SER A 81 0.03 -1.77 25.34
CA SER A 81 0.09 -3.05 24.63
C SER A 81 1.49 -3.37 24.07
N ILE A 82 2.38 -2.37 24.01
CA ILE A 82 3.76 -2.48 23.50
C ILE A 82 4.75 -2.75 24.67
N THR A 83 4.30 -2.79 25.93
CA THR A 83 5.19 -2.81 27.12
C THR A 83 5.00 -4.00 28.07
N THR A 84 4.42 -5.12 27.62
CA THR A 84 4.17 -6.31 28.48
C THR A 84 4.57 -7.66 27.88
N SER A 85 5.85 -7.81 27.52
CA SER A 85 6.50 -9.14 27.41
C SER A 85 8.02 -9.13 27.70
N VAL A 86 8.56 -8.07 28.31
CA VAL A 86 9.97 -8.03 28.76
C VAL A 86 10.07 -8.52 30.20
N THR A 87 10.11 -9.83 30.38
CA THR A 87 10.53 -10.49 31.63
C THR A 87 11.80 -11.29 31.37
N SER A 88 12.88 -10.93 32.07
CA SER A 88 14.24 -11.48 31.91
C SER A 88 14.76 -11.54 30.47
N MET A 89 14.91 -10.36 29.86
CA MET A 89 16.19 -10.08 29.18
C MET A 89 17.16 -9.53 30.22
N ASP A 90 18.43 -9.92 30.15
CA ASP A 90 19.50 -9.20 30.84
C ASP A 90 19.55 -7.75 30.33
N ALA A 91 20.05 -6.83 31.15
CA ALA A 91 20.09 -5.41 30.81
C ALA A 91 21.10 -5.15 29.66
N PHE A 92 20.61 -5.25 28.42
CA PHE A 92 21.38 -4.96 27.22
C PHE A 92 21.79 -3.49 27.21
N ASP A 93 23.09 -3.25 27.28
CA ASP A 93 23.68 -1.92 27.20
C ASP A 93 23.90 -1.54 25.72
N PRO A 94 23.15 -0.58 25.15
CA PRO A 94 23.35 -0.19 23.76
C PRO A 94 24.73 0.45 23.53
N ASP A 95 25.35 1.05 24.56
CA ASP A 95 26.69 1.65 24.45
C ASP A 95 27.79 0.57 24.37
N SER A 96 27.47 -0.72 24.58
CA SER A 96 28.38 -1.85 24.38
C SER A 96 28.56 -2.25 22.90
N VAL A 97 27.72 -1.74 21.99
CA VAL A 97 27.73 -2.09 20.58
C VAL A 97 28.82 -1.31 19.83
N GLN A 98 29.97 -1.94 19.63
CA GLN A 98 31.06 -1.34 18.85
C GLN A 98 30.73 -1.28 17.35
N VAL A 99 30.66 -0.07 16.81
CA VAL A 99 30.61 0.17 15.36
C VAL A 99 32.02 0.02 14.79
N PRO A 100 32.23 -0.71 13.66
CA PRO A 100 33.55 -0.85 13.04
C PRO A 100 34.14 0.48 12.56
N GLU A 101 35.47 0.61 12.58
CA GLU A 101 36.15 1.73 11.90
C GLU A 101 35.98 1.64 10.38
N THR A 102 35.80 2.79 9.74
CA THR A 102 35.60 2.88 8.29
C THR A 102 36.86 2.49 7.52
N THR A 103 36.75 1.45 6.69
CA THR A 103 37.83 0.99 5.78
C THR A 103 37.53 1.24 4.30
N PHE A 104 36.30 1.64 3.97
CA PHE A 104 35.88 1.90 2.59
C PHE A 104 36.43 3.23 2.06
N VAL A 105 36.82 3.26 0.78
CA VAL A 105 37.43 4.43 0.11
C VAL A 105 36.71 4.70 -1.20
N VAL A 106 36.23 5.92 -1.41
CA VAL A 106 35.59 6.33 -2.66
C VAL A 106 36.65 6.36 -3.79
N PRO A 107 36.49 5.60 -4.90
CA PRO A 107 37.43 5.63 -6.02
C PRO A 107 37.49 7.02 -6.66
N PRO A 108 38.65 7.51 -7.14
CA PRO A 108 38.78 8.82 -7.77
C PRO A 108 38.15 8.87 -9.18
N ASP A 109 37.79 10.06 -9.66
CA ASP A 109 37.06 10.24 -10.92
C ASP A 109 37.83 9.74 -12.16
N ASP A 110 39.16 9.73 -12.15
CA ASP A 110 40.01 9.27 -13.26
C ASP A 110 40.01 7.73 -13.41
N ALA A 111 39.73 6.99 -12.32
CA ALA A 111 39.56 5.54 -12.35
C ALA A 111 38.21 5.06 -12.91
N LEU A 112 37.22 5.95 -13.02
CA LEU A 112 35.85 5.61 -13.45
C LEU A 112 35.69 5.45 -14.98
N SER A 113 34.71 4.66 -15.38
CA SER A 113 34.12 4.73 -16.72
C SER A 113 33.52 6.13 -16.99
N PRO A 114 33.39 6.56 -18.27
CA PRO A 114 32.67 7.80 -18.59
C PRO A 114 31.24 7.81 -18.03
N THR A 115 30.55 6.67 -18.09
CA THR A 115 29.18 6.52 -17.58
C THR A 115 29.08 6.87 -16.10
N MET A 116 29.93 6.30 -15.23
CA MET A 116 29.87 6.60 -13.79
C MET A 116 30.51 7.94 -13.41
N ARG A 117 31.49 8.43 -14.19
CA ARG A 117 32.08 9.77 -14.01
C ARG A 117 31.06 10.88 -14.25
N ASP A 118 30.29 10.77 -15.33
CA ASP A 118 29.33 11.79 -15.75
C ASP A 118 27.94 11.62 -15.08
N TRP A 119 27.72 10.50 -14.37
CA TRP A 119 26.48 10.22 -13.64
C TRP A 119 26.32 11.14 -12.42
N LYS A 120 25.14 11.73 -12.33
CA LYS A 120 24.78 12.80 -11.39
C LYS A 120 23.27 12.86 -11.21
N ILE A 121 22.82 13.52 -10.15
CA ILE A 121 21.38 13.67 -9.85
C ILE A 121 21.05 15.16 -9.73
N ASN A 122 19.81 15.54 -10.04
CA ASN A 122 19.33 16.92 -9.82
C ASN A 122 18.43 16.90 -8.59
N ALA A 123 18.75 17.63 -7.54
CA ALA A 123 17.84 17.72 -6.40
C ALA A 123 16.93 18.95 -6.45
N PHE A 124 17.52 20.12 -6.69
CA PHE A 124 16.91 21.36 -6.24
C PHE A 124 15.67 21.78 -7.03
N GLU A 125 15.62 21.61 -8.36
CA GLU A 125 14.51 22.16 -9.15
C GLU A 125 13.14 21.58 -8.74
N TYR A 126 13.07 20.26 -8.49
CA TYR A 126 11.89 19.55 -8.02
C TYR A 126 11.39 20.10 -6.67
N ILE A 127 12.19 19.96 -5.61
CA ILE A 127 11.80 20.35 -4.24
C ILE A 127 11.82 21.87 -3.97
N SER A 128 12.39 22.70 -4.85
CA SER A 128 12.35 24.16 -4.71
C SER A 128 10.93 24.74 -4.69
N ARG A 129 9.96 24.00 -5.23
CA ARG A 129 8.54 24.37 -5.32
C ARG A 129 7.71 23.89 -4.11
N LEU A 130 8.29 23.04 -3.26
CA LEU A 130 7.70 22.57 -2.02
C LEU A 130 8.12 23.45 -0.83
N PRO A 131 7.27 23.61 0.20
CA PRO A 131 7.63 24.38 1.38
C PRO A 131 8.73 23.69 2.19
N ARG A 132 9.85 24.39 2.40
CA ARG A 132 11.06 23.90 3.06
C ARG A 132 11.11 24.27 4.54
N ASP A 133 11.59 23.36 5.37
CA ASP A 133 11.86 23.63 6.79
C ASP A 133 12.92 24.74 6.98
N ALA A 134 12.55 25.79 7.70
CA ALA A 134 13.40 26.93 8.02
C ALA A 134 14.59 26.59 8.94
N LEU A 135 14.55 25.47 9.68
CA LEU A 135 15.67 25.00 10.50
C LEU A 135 16.73 24.23 9.70
N THR A 136 16.42 23.83 8.46
CA THR A 136 17.36 23.20 7.53
C THR A 136 17.36 23.95 6.19
N PRO A 137 17.88 25.20 6.13
CA PRO A 137 17.73 26.07 4.95
C PRO A 137 18.60 25.68 3.75
N SER A 138 19.60 24.83 3.94
CA SER A 138 20.54 24.35 2.91
C SER A 138 21.13 22.99 3.31
N VAL A 139 21.71 22.27 2.36
CA VAL A 139 22.54 21.08 2.69
C VAL A 139 23.94 21.50 3.12
N GLU A 140 24.44 22.57 2.52
CA GLU A 140 25.85 22.99 2.53
C GLU A 140 26.25 23.76 3.80
N THR A 141 25.28 24.35 4.53
CA THR A 141 25.57 25.18 5.72
C THR A 141 24.75 24.81 6.97
N THR A 142 23.86 23.83 6.90
CA THR A 142 23.11 23.35 8.08
C THR A 142 23.97 22.31 8.82
N PRO A 143 24.21 22.45 10.13
CA PRO A 143 24.94 21.42 10.89
C PRO A 143 24.18 20.09 10.90
N GLU A 144 24.86 18.97 10.66
CA GLU A 144 24.23 17.64 10.60
C GLU A 144 23.41 17.30 11.85
N ALA A 145 23.87 17.70 13.05
CA ALA A 145 23.10 17.52 14.28
C ALA A 145 21.71 18.19 14.24
N ALA A 146 21.57 19.35 13.57
CA ALA A 146 20.28 20.02 13.39
C ALA A 146 19.41 19.36 12.29
N MET A 147 20.04 18.70 11.32
CA MET A 147 19.35 17.86 10.33
C MET A 147 18.82 16.56 10.97
N ARG A 148 19.58 15.92 11.85
CA ARG A 148 19.26 14.58 12.38
C ARG A 148 18.50 14.57 13.73
N THR A 149 18.33 15.72 14.40
CA THR A 149 17.57 15.82 15.67
C THR A 149 16.06 15.63 15.45
N PRO A 150 15.40 14.61 16.05
CA PRO A 150 13.96 14.38 15.89
C PRO A 150 13.10 15.50 16.51
N ARG A 151 12.10 16.00 15.78
CA ARG A 151 11.27 17.15 16.19
C ARG A 151 9.97 17.28 15.41
N GLN A 152 9.07 18.13 15.91
CA GLN A 152 7.93 18.60 15.11
C GLN A 152 8.42 19.61 14.07
N VAL A 153 8.15 19.33 12.80
CA VAL A 153 8.39 20.18 11.64
C VAL A 153 7.05 20.78 11.21
N LYS A 154 6.94 22.11 11.17
CA LYS A 154 5.72 22.85 10.81
C LYS A 154 5.99 23.72 9.59
N ASN A 155 4.94 24.10 8.86
CA ASN A 155 5.00 25.01 7.72
C ASN A 155 5.93 24.51 6.58
N ALA A 156 6.13 23.19 6.49
CA ALA A 156 7.07 22.57 5.57
C ALA A 156 6.67 21.14 5.21
N ALA A 157 6.93 20.77 3.97
CA ALA A 157 6.74 19.44 3.38
C ALA A 157 8.03 18.60 3.37
N TYR A 158 9.21 19.20 3.57
CA TYR A 158 10.48 18.49 3.71
C TYR A 158 11.48 19.25 4.58
N SER A 159 12.50 18.52 5.06
CA SER A 159 13.72 19.07 5.65
C SER A 159 14.93 18.56 4.87
N PHE A 160 15.98 19.38 4.72
CA PHE A 160 17.26 18.92 4.19
C PHE A 160 17.98 18.08 5.27
N VAL A 161 18.48 16.91 4.88
CA VAL A 161 19.21 15.98 5.76
C VAL A 161 20.14 15.09 4.94
N VAL A 162 21.43 15.10 5.24
CA VAL A 162 22.40 14.17 4.64
C VAL A 162 22.39 12.81 5.34
N PRO A 163 22.62 11.70 4.60
CA PRO A 163 22.79 10.38 5.20
C PRO A 163 23.82 10.32 6.33
N GLU A 164 23.69 9.33 7.21
CA GLU A 164 24.78 8.91 8.09
C GLU A 164 25.74 8.00 7.30
N VAL A 165 27.04 8.24 7.42
CA VAL A 165 28.07 7.49 6.68
C VAL A 165 28.13 6.05 7.23
N PRO A 166 27.84 5.01 6.42
CA PRO A 166 27.93 3.63 6.87
C PRO A 166 29.40 3.20 7.06
N PRO A 167 29.74 2.40 8.08
CA PRO A 167 31.13 2.05 8.37
C PRO A 167 31.78 1.17 7.29
N ASP A 168 31.07 0.18 6.74
CA ASP A 168 31.61 -0.83 5.83
C ASP A 168 30.56 -1.19 4.75
N PRO A 169 30.26 -0.26 3.81
CA PRO A 169 29.23 -0.47 2.80
C PRO A 169 29.66 -1.50 1.75
N LYS A 170 28.84 -2.54 1.55
CA LYS A 170 29.10 -3.64 0.60
C LYS A 170 27.87 -3.99 -0.22
N LEU A 171 28.03 -4.03 -1.55
CA LEU A 171 26.98 -4.45 -2.46
C LEU A 171 26.56 -5.90 -2.16
N ILE A 172 25.26 -6.11 -1.92
CA ILE A 172 24.67 -7.45 -1.87
C ILE A 172 24.05 -7.77 -3.23
N CYS A 173 23.22 -6.86 -3.75
CA CYS A 173 22.47 -7.09 -4.99
C CYS A 173 22.06 -5.76 -5.65
N VAL A 174 21.99 -5.72 -6.97
CA VAL A 174 21.23 -4.71 -7.73
C VAL A 174 20.05 -5.36 -8.44
N ALA A 175 19.02 -4.58 -8.76
CA ALA A 175 17.99 -5.01 -9.68
C ALA A 175 18.25 -4.40 -11.08
N PRO A 176 18.68 -5.18 -12.09
CA PRO A 176 19.08 -4.66 -13.39
C PRO A 176 18.01 -3.78 -14.06
N SER A 177 16.73 -4.17 -13.94
CA SER A 177 15.62 -3.43 -14.54
C SER A 177 15.21 -2.15 -13.79
N ALA A 178 15.66 -1.96 -12.54
CA ALA A 178 15.54 -0.69 -11.82
C ALA A 178 16.78 0.18 -12.03
N LEU A 179 17.98 -0.40 -12.09
CA LEU A 179 19.24 0.31 -12.33
C LEU A 179 19.23 1.02 -13.70
N ARG A 180 18.67 0.37 -14.73
CA ARG A 180 18.45 0.98 -16.06
C ARG A 180 17.47 2.15 -16.09
N LEU A 181 16.69 2.42 -15.03
CA LEU A 181 15.87 3.65 -14.94
C LEU A 181 16.73 4.91 -14.78
N PHE A 182 17.97 4.74 -14.32
CA PHE A 182 18.97 5.78 -14.09
C PHE A 182 20.01 5.87 -15.22
N ASP A 183 19.66 5.34 -16.42
CA ASP A 183 20.51 5.16 -17.60
C ASP A 183 21.81 4.36 -17.37
N LEU A 184 21.92 3.66 -16.23
CA LEU A 184 23.08 2.83 -15.87
C LEU A 184 22.98 1.42 -16.51
N PRO A 185 24.07 0.89 -17.11
CA PRO A 185 24.04 -0.35 -17.87
C PRO A 185 23.98 -1.58 -16.96
N ALA A 186 23.02 -2.48 -17.20
CA ALA A 186 22.91 -3.75 -16.46
C ALA A 186 22.32 -4.86 -17.35
N ASP A 187 22.93 -6.05 -17.31
CA ASP A 187 22.37 -7.28 -17.86
C ASP A 187 21.36 -7.88 -16.87
N ASP A 188 20.27 -8.47 -17.35
CA ASP A 188 19.22 -9.03 -16.49
C ASP A 188 19.71 -10.20 -15.61
N THR A 189 20.83 -10.83 -15.96
CA THR A 189 21.44 -11.94 -15.21
C THR A 189 22.67 -11.50 -14.39
N ASP A 190 23.03 -10.21 -14.38
CA ASP A 190 24.18 -9.67 -13.64
C ASP A 190 23.77 -8.88 -12.39
N ALA A 191 23.16 -9.57 -11.43
CA ALA A 191 22.67 -9.00 -10.18
C ALA A 191 23.78 -8.51 -9.20
N HIS A 192 25.06 -8.76 -9.51
CA HIS A 192 26.22 -8.35 -8.73
C HIS A 192 27.14 -7.35 -9.47
N LEU A 193 26.77 -6.96 -10.69
CA LEU A 193 27.56 -6.11 -11.60
C LEU A 193 28.95 -6.69 -11.92
N ALA A 194 29.10 -8.01 -12.04
CA ALA A 194 30.34 -8.68 -12.41
C ALA A 194 30.93 -8.21 -13.75
N SER A 195 30.12 -7.60 -14.61
CA SER A 195 30.53 -6.93 -15.86
C SER A 195 31.13 -5.53 -15.68
N TRP A 196 30.96 -4.88 -14.53
CA TRP A 196 31.49 -3.55 -14.23
C TRP A 196 32.93 -3.59 -13.71
N THR A 197 33.65 -2.47 -13.83
CA THR A 197 34.93 -2.30 -13.11
C THR A 197 34.68 -2.13 -11.61
N ASP A 198 35.64 -2.51 -10.78
CA ASP A 198 35.50 -2.36 -9.33
C ASP A 198 35.40 -0.88 -8.92
N ALA A 199 36.08 0.04 -9.61
CA ALA A 199 35.94 1.47 -9.37
C ALA A 199 34.53 2.00 -9.67
N ASP A 200 33.89 1.52 -10.75
CA ASP A 200 32.49 1.86 -11.06
C ASP A 200 31.53 1.25 -10.00
N ARG A 201 31.77 0.00 -9.60
CA ARG A 201 30.99 -0.75 -8.59
C ARG A 201 31.06 -0.06 -7.23
N ASP A 202 32.25 0.29 -6.78
CA ASP A 202 32.50 0.95 -5.49
C ASP A 202 31.97 2.38 -5.49
N ARG A 203 32.07 3.13 -6.59
CA ARG A 203 31.43 4.45 -6.68
C ARG A 203 29.90 4.36 -6.64
N LEU A 204 29.30 3.33 -7.24
CA LEU A 204 27.86 3.06 -7.10
C LEU A 204 27.49 2.72 -5.65
N VAL A 205 28.25 1.87 -4.97
CA VAL A 205 28.08 1.56 -3.54
C VAL A 205 28.19 2.82 -2.68
N ALA A 206 29.17 3.68 -2.93
CA ALA A 206 29.36 4.92 -2.20
C ALA A 206 28.10 5.82 -2.25
N TYR A 207 27.54 5.99 -3.46
CA TYR A 207 26.32 6.78 -3.69
C TYR A 207 25.05 6.12 -3.11
N LEU A 208 24.86 4.83 -3.36
CA LEU A 208 23.61 4.12 -3.02
C LEU A 208 23.56 3.62 -1.56
N SER A 209 24.66 3.70 -0.82
CA SER A 209 24.71 3.47 0.63
C SER A 209 24.60 4.76 1.46
N GLY A 210 24.79 5.93 0.84
CA GLY A 210 24.88 7.23 1.53
C GLY A 210 26.27 7.58 2.05
N PHE A 211 27.30 6.78 1.78
CA PHE A 211 28.69 7.07 2.14
C PHE A 211 29.23 8.34 1.46
N ALA A 212 28.81 8.59 0.23
CA ALA A 212 29.01 9.84 -0.49
C ALA A 212 27.71 10.24 -1.19
N VAL A 213 27.50 11.54 -1.41
CA VAL A 213 26.35 12.03 -2.19
C VAL A 213 26.73 12.19 -3.68
N PRO A 214 25.84 11.85 -4.63
CA PRO A 214 26.10 12.10 -6.05
C PRO A 214 26.28 13.60 -6.35
N PRO A 215 27.04 13.98 -7.38
CA PRO A 215 27.11 15.36 -7.85
C PRO A 215 25.70 15.91 -8.12
N GLY A 216 25.41 17.12 -7.61
CA GLY A 216 24.10 17.77 -7.75
C GLY A 216 22.99 17.32 -6.78
N ALA A 217 23.27 16.33 -5.93
CA ALA A 217 22.37 15.94 -4.84
C ALA A 217 22.25 17.05 -3.77
N GLN A 218 21.06 17.21 -3.21
CA GLN A 218 20.80 18.03 -2.02
C GLN A 218 19.82 17.25 -1.11
N PRO A 219 20.30 16.25 -0.35
CA PRO A 219 19.41 15.24 0.21
C PRO A 219 18.37 15.75 1.21
N TRP A 220 17.18 15.15 1.20
CA TRP A 220 16.01 15.56 2.01
C TRP A 220 15.21 14.37 2.55
N ALA A 221 14.32 14.65 3.50
CA ALA A 221 13.31 13.71 4.01
C ALA A 221 11.94 14.40 4.05
N HIS A 222 10.86 13.71 3.68
CA HIS A 222 9.52 14.31 3.62
C HIS A 222 8.85 14.40 5.00
N CYS A 223 8.07 15.47 5.20
CA CYS A 223 7.16 15.68 6.32
C CYS A 223 5.75 15.22 5.94
N TYR A 224 5.19 14.26 6.67
CA TYR A 224 3.80 13.82 6.51
C TYR A 224 3.20 13.41 7.86
N ALA A 225 1.92 13.05 7.83
CA ALA A 225 1.16 12.49 8.95
C ALA A 225 0.45 11.21 8.48
N GLY A 226 -0.41 10.62 9.30
CA GLY A 226 -1.22 9.49 8.86
C GLY A 226 -2.27 9.02 9.86
N PHE A 227 -3.26 8.28 9.36
CA PHE A 227 -4.22 7.52 10.13
C PHE A 227 -3.77 6.07 10.24
N GLN A 228 -3.08 5.75 11.33
CA GLN A 228 -2.57 4.41 11.61
C GLN A 228 -3.63 3.58 12.34
N PHE A 229 -3.96 2.40 11.81
CA PHE A 229 -5.06 1.54 12.31
C PHE A 229 -6.40 2.28 12.53
N GLY A 230 -6.67 3.29 11.71
CA GLY A 230 -7.89 4.10 11.79
C GLY A 230 -7.80 5.39 12.63
N SER A 231 -6.75 5.54 13.44
CA SER A 231 -6.55 6.67 14.36
C SER A 231 -5.46 7.63 13.86
N PHE A 232 -5.64 8.94 14.00
CA PHE A 232 -4.63 9.90 13.57
C PHE A 232 -3.40 9.84 14.47
N ALA A 233 -2.23 9.56 13.89
CA ALA A 233 -0.98 9.33 14.61
C ALA A 233 -0.17 10.62 14.91
N GLY A 234 -0.65 11.78 14.46
CA GLY A 234 0.12 13.02 14.47
C GLY A 234 1.14 13.07 13.33
N GLN A 235 2.22 13.84 13.50
CA GLN A 235 3.29 13.91 12.51
C GLN A 235 4.11 12.62 12.51
N LEU A 236 4.33 12.11 11.30
CA LEU A 236 5.25 11.05 10.96
C LEU A 236 6.42 11.69 10.19
N GLY A 237 6.54 11.42 8.88
CA GLY A 237 7.66 11.81 8.03
C GLY A 237 8.64 10.65 7.80
N ASP A 238 9.57 10.84 6.86
CA ASP A 238 10.55 9.82 6.47
C ASP A 238 11.62 9.64 7.58
N GLY A 239 11.26 8.93 8.65
CA GLY A 239 12.06 8.76 9.87
C GLY A 239 13.26 7.81 9.76
N ARG A 240 13.49 7.23 8.59
CA ARG A 240 14.65 6.39 8.24
C ARG A 240 14.87 6.32 6.73
N ALA A 241 14.49 7.39 6.02
CA ALA A 241 14.62 7.44 4.57
C ALA A 241 15.02 8.84 4.12
N ILE A 242 15.94 8.91 3.16
CA ILE A 242 16.56 10.16 2.70
C ILE A 242 16.60 10.14 1.16
N SER A 243 15.83 11.03 0.54
CA SER A 243 15.84 11.26 -0.91
C SER A 243 17.12 12.01 -1.29
N LEU A 244 17.86 11.52 -2.29
CA LEU A 244 19.11 12.15 -2.77
C LEU A 244 18.84 13.23 -3.84
N GLY A 245 17.82 13.01 -4.67
CA GLY A 245 17.53 13.83 -5.84
C GLY A 245 16.49 13.18 -6.76
N GLU A 246 16.05 13.93 -7.78
CA GLU A 246 15.43 13.39 -8.98
C GLU A 246 16.48 13.07 -10.05
N TYR A 247 16.32 11.92 -10.69
CA TYR A 247 17.02 11.60 -11.93
C TYR A 247 16.03 11.69 -13.09
N ARG A 248 16.38 12.48 -14.13
CA ARG A 248 15.60 12.54 -15.36
C ARG A 248 16.34 11.81 -16.48
N ASN A 249 15.79 10.67 -16.88
CA ASN A 249 16.45 9.72 -17.76
C ASN A 249 16.36 10.08 -19.25
N ALA A 250 17.06 9.32 -20.10
CA ALA A 250 17.10 9.52 -21.55
C ALA A 250 15.73 9.37 -22.23
N ALA A 251 14.78 8.64 -21.62
CA ALA A 251 13.38 8.56 -22.05
C ALA A 251 12.54 9.77 -21.59
N GLY A 252 13.13 10.72 -20.87
CA GLY A 252 12.51 11.94 -20.37
C GLY A 252 11.67 11.78 -19.11
N GLN A 253 11.68 10.59 -18.49
CA GLN A 253 10.97 10.25 -17.25
C GLN A 253 11.75 10.72 -16.03
N THR A 254 11.05 11.09 -14.96
CA THR A 254 11.63 11.53 -13.68
C THR A 254 11.46 10.46 -12.60
N TRP A 255 12.53 10.20 -11.84
CA TRP A 255 12.58 9.23 -10.73
C TRP A 255 13.27 9.83 -9.49
N GLU A 256 12.56 9.97 -8.37
CA GLU A 256 13.09 10.38 -7.07
C GLU A 256 13.77 9.18 -6.39
N LEU A 257 15.09 9.26 -6.23
CA LEU A 257 15.95 8.21 -5.64
C LEU A 257 16.06 8.42 -4.12
N GLN A 258 15.67 7.42 -3.34
CA GLN A 258 15.58 7.50 -1.88
C GLN A 258 16.23 6.31 -1.17
N LEU A 259 17.19 6.59 -0.29
CA LEU A 259 17.87 5.58 0.52
C LEU A 259 17.08 5.31 1.81
N LYS A 260 16.62 4.08 2.00
CA LYS A 260 15.93 3.64 3.23
C LYS A 260 16.92 2.87 4.12
N GLY A 261 16.97 3.23 5.40
CA GLY A 261 17.98 2.76 6.36
C GLY A 261 19.23 3.65 6.46
N ALA A 262 19.19 4.88 5.93
CA ALA A 262 20.35 5.76 5.75
C ALA A 262 20.63 6.73 6.93
N GLY A 263 20.10 6.44 8.12
CA GLY A 263 20.30 7.24 9.33
C GLY A 263 19.14 8.17 9.69
N ASN A 264 19.36 8.99 10.72
CA ASN A 264 18.35 9.77 11.41
C ASN A 264 17.96 11.04 10.66
N THR A 265 16.71 11.46 10.86
CA THR A 265 16.09 12.64 10.26
C THR A 265 15.25 13.37 11.32
N PRO A 266 14.67 14.56 11.03
CA PRO A 266 13.76 15.22 11.97
C PRO A 266 12.51 14.38 12.29
N TYR A 267 12.28 13.29 11.55
CA TYR A 267 11.08 12.45 11.59
C TYR A 267 11.30 11.09 12.27
N SER A 268 12.52 10.76 12.72
CA SER A 268 12.84 9.45 13.32
C SER A 268 12.09 9.15 14.62
N ARG A 269 11.59 10.19 15.30
CA ARG A 269 10.82 10.16 16.56
C ARG A 269 11.58 9.50 17.73
N PHE A 270 11.60 8.18 17.75
CA PHE A 270 12.25 7.34 18.77
C PHE A 270 13.03 6.16 18.15
N GLY A 271 12.99 6.00 16.82
CA GLY A 271 13.79 5.02 16.10
C GLY A 271 15.19 5.53 15.80
N ASP A 272 16.05 4.62 15.36
CA ASP A 272 17.49 4.82 15.14
C ASP A 272 17.87 5.31 13.72
N GLY A 273 16.89 5.52 12.84
CA GLY A 273 17.14 5.90 11.44
C GLY A 273 17.63 4.77 10.52
N PHE A 274 17.89 3.57 11.06
CA PHE A 274 18.45 2.45 10.32
C PHE A 274 17.39 1.41 9.91
N ALA A 275 17.80 0.50 9.02
CA ALA A 275 17.04 -0.66 8.60
C ALA A 275 17.92 -1.92 8.69
N VAL A 276 17.28 -3.06 8.92
CA VAL A 276 17.95 -4.36 9.10
C VAL A 276 17.88 -5.18 7.81
N LEU A 277 18.88 -6.02 7.57
CA LEU A 277 18.99 -6.81 6.35
C LEU A 277 17.72 -7.62 6.02
N ARG A 278 17.08 -8.24 7.02
CA ARG A 278 15.87 -9.07 6.81
C ARG A 278 14.69 -8.31 6.16
N SER A 279 14.44 -7.07 6.54
CA SER A 279 13.37 -6.26 5.94
C SER A 279 13.82 -5.58 4.65
N SER A 280 15.09 -5.21 4.56
CA SER A 280 15.69 -4.69 3.33
C SER A 280 15.65 -5.72 2.18
N ILE A 281 15.89 -7.01 2.45
CA ILE A 281 15.70 -8.11 1.49
C ILE A 281 14.24 -8.20 1.03
N ARG A 282 13.28 -8.19 1.97
CA ARG A 282 11.84 -8.29 1.68
C ARG A 282 11.37 -7.17 0.77
N GLU A 283 11.70 -5.93 1.10
CA GLU A 283 11.30 -4.75 0.32
C GLU A 283 11.98 -4.70 -1.05
N PHE A 284 13.25 -5.07 -1.14
CA PHE A 284 14.00 -5.18 -2.39
C PHE A 284 13.35 -6.20 -3.34
N LEU A 285 13.12 -7.44 -2.86
CA LEU A 285 12.50 -8.49 -3.66
C LEU A 285 11.04 -8.18 -4.02
N CYS A 286 10.24 -7.64 -3.09
CA CYS A 286 8.81 -7.43 -3.34
C CYS A 286 8.54 -6.25 -4.29
N SER A 287 9.34 -5.18 -4.22
CA SER A 287 9.28 -4.06 -5.18
C SER A 287 9.50 -4.54 -6.62
N GLU A 288 10.53 -5.33 -6.84
CA GLU A 288 10.92 -5.78 -8.18
C GLU A 288 10.02 -6.91 -8.69
N HIS A 289 9.52 -7.75 -7.78
CA HIS A 289 8.48 -8.72 -8.08
C HIS A 289 7.17 -8.04 -8.53
N PHE A 290 6.74 -6.98 -7.84
CA PHE A 290 5.54 -6.22 -8.21
C PHE A 290 5.69 -5.55 -9.58
N ALA A 291 6.86 -4.99 -9.86
CA ALA A 291 7.18 -4.44 -11.18
C ALA A 291 7.10 -5.52 -12.29
N ALA A 292 7.59 -6.73 -12.03
CA ALA A 292 7.54 -7.85 -12.97
C ALA A 292 6.13 -8.47 -13.12
N LEU A 293 5.30 -8.44 -12.07
CA LEU A 293 3.87 -8.75 -12.15
C LEU A 293 3.04 -7.68 -12.89
N GLY A 294 3.63 -6.52 -13.21
CA GLY A 294 2.94 -5.39 -13.81
C GLY A 294 2.07 -4.57 -12.84
N ILE A 295 2.27 -4.75 -11.53
CA ILE A 295 1.55 -4.01 -10.48
C ILE A 295 2.29 -2.69 -10.19
N PRO A 296 1.61 -1.53 -10.22
CA PRO A 296 2.22 -0.24 -9.90
C PRO A 296 2.88 -0.23 -8.51
N THR A 297 4.15 0.17 -8.44
CA THR A 297 4.97 0.10 -7.21
C THR A 297 6.17 1.03 -7.24
N SER A 298 6.72 1.37 -6.07
CA SER A 298 8.11 1.85 -5.97
C SER A 298 9.10 0.75 -6.34
N ARG A 299 10.17 1.10 -7.01
CA ARG A 299 11.26 0.21 -7.46
C ARG A 299 12.35 0.11 -6.39
N ALA A 300 13.13 -0.97 -6.42
CA ALA A 300 14.31 -1.13 -5.58
C ALA A 300 15.56 -1.32 -6.44
N VAL A 301 16.46 -0.33 -6.42
CA VAL A 301 17.64 -0.23 -7.30
C VAL A 301 18.77 -1.13 -6.79
N SER A 302 19.05 -1.07 -5.49
CA SER A 302 20.11 -1.86 -4.87
C SER A 302 19.83 -2.19 -3.40
N LEU A 303 20.43 -3.29 -2.96
CA LEU A 303 20.52 -3.73 -1.57
C LEU A 303 22.01 -3.74 -1.16
N ILE A 304 22.35 -2.99 -0.12
CA ILE A 304 23.73 -2.82 0.37
C ILE A 304 23.78 -3.11 1.87
N ALA A 305 24.68 -3.97 2.32
CA ALA A 305 25.04 -4.07 3.75
C ALA A 305 25.79 -2.80 4.14
N THR A 306 25.52 -2.24 5.32
CA THR A 306 26.23 -1.02 5.79
C THR A 306 27.41 -1.32 6.71
N GLY A 307 27.50 -2.53 7.25
CA GLY A 307 28.39 -2.87 8.37
C GLY A 307 27.93 -2.30 9.72
N GLN A 308 26.85 -1.52 9.76
CA GLN A 308 26.28 -0.97 10.98
C GLN A 308 25.58 -2.10 11.76
N PRO A 309 25.94 -2.37 13.04
CA PRO A 309 25.11 -3.18 13.91
C PRO A 309 23.84 -2.40 14.29
N VAL A 310 22.68 -3.05 14.19
CA VAL A 310 21.36 -2.45 14.43
C VAL A 310 20.61 -3.26 15.49
N VAL A 311 20.00 -2.59 16.48
CA VAL A 311 19.37 -3.26 17.64
C VAL A 311 17.86 -3.39 17.41
N ARG A 312 17.35 -4.62 17.37
CA ARG A 312 15.90 -4.93 17.38
C ARG A 312 15.63 -5.98 18.48
N GLU A 313 14.88 -7.04 18.20
CA GLU A 313 14.70 -8.16 19.15
C GLU A 313 16.00 -8.96 19.36
N LYS A 314 16.92 -8.89 18.38
CA LYS A 314 18.32 -9.32 18.41
C LYS A 314 19.20 -8.17 17.87
N ILE A 315 20.53 -8.28 17.98
CA ILE A 315 21.41 -7.47 17.11
C ILE A 315 21.31 -8.03 15.69
N GLU A 316 21.16 -7.16 14.71
CA GLU A 316 21.01 -7.49 13.29
C GLU A 316 22.01 -6.71 12.42
N PRO A 317 22.43 -7.26 11.28
CA PRO A 317 23.22 -6.52 10.31
C PRO A 317 22.36 -5.42 9.65
N GLY A 318 22.86 -4.20 9.68
CA GLY A 318 22.25 -3.05 9.02
C GLY A 318 22.39 -3.12 7.50
N ALA A 319 21.39 -2.59 6.79
CA ALA A 319 21.36 -2.52 5.34
C ALA A 319 20.61 -1.28 4.84
N VAL A 320 21.02 -0.78 3.68
CA VAL A 320 20.30 0.24 2.92
C VAL A 320 19.63 -0.37 1.70
N VAL A 321 18.38 0.00 1.46
CA VAL A 321 17.72 -0.19 0.16
C VAL A 321 17.67 1.16 -0.55
N ALA A 322 18.29 1.26 -1.72
CA ALA A 322 18.07 2.39 -2.62
C ALA A 322 16.75 2.16 -3.37
N ARG A 323 15.73 2.97 -3.09
CA ARG A 323 14.39 2.88 -3.69
C ARG A 323 14.17 3.99 -4.71
N ALA A 324 13.30 3.78 -5.69
CA ALA A 324 12.96 4.79 -6.69
C ALA A 324 11.45 4.86 -6.97
N ALA A 325 10.90 6.07 -7.06
CA ALA A 325 9.51 6.32 -7.47
C ALA A 325 9.42 7.67 -8.20
N PRO A 326 8.42 7.92 -9.09
CA PRO A 326 8.22 9.25 -9.68
C PRO A 326 7.87 10.34 -8.64
N SER A 327 7.34 9.93 -7.48
CA SER A 327 7.21 10.77 -6.29
C SER A 327 6.94 9.92 -5.04
N TRP A 328 7.44 10.36 -3.88
CA TRP A 328 7.10 9.81 -2.56
C TRP A 328 5.95 10.55 -1.85
N LEU A 329 5.15 11.35 -2.56
CA LEU A 329 3.93 11.95 -2.01
C LEU A 329 2.90 10.88 -1.61
N ARG A 330 2.39 11.01 -0.38
CA ARG A 330 1.43 10.10 0.28
C ARG A 330 0.11 10.83 0.51
N PHE A 331 -0.99 10.12 0.81
CA PHE A 331 -2.22 10.80 1.29
C PHE A 331 -1.92 11.60 2.57
N GLY A 332 -1.10 10.99 3.45
CA GLY A 332 -0.54 11.62 4.65
C GLY A 332 0.22 12.95 4.44
N SER A 333 0.72 13.22 3.22
CA SER A 333 1.40 14.48 2.87
C SER A 333 0.45 15.67 2.82
N PHE A 334 -0.87 15.45 2.68
CA PHE A 334 -1.89 16.50 2.79
C PHE A 334 -2.52 16.56 4.18
N GLU A 335 -2.72 15.39 4.80
CA GLU A 335 -3.31 15.26 6.15
C GLU A 335 -2.52 16.03 7.21
N VAL A 336 -1.18 16.09 7.08
CA VAL A 336 -0.33 16.86 8.01
C VAL A 336 -0.66 18.35 8.04
N PHE A 337 -1.03 18.94 6.91
CA PHE A 337 -1.41 20.35 6.81
C PHE A 337 -2.87 20.56 7.18
N ALA A 338 -3.77 19.71 6.67
CA ALA A 338 -5.20 19.79 6.98
C ALA A 338 -5.49 19.68 8.49
N MET A 339 -4.81 18.76 9.21
CA MET A 339 -4.96 18.62 10.67
C MET A 339 -4.27 19.75 11.47
N ARG A 340 -3.56 20.66 10.81
CA ARG A 340 -2.96 21.88 11.39
C ARG A 340 -3.70 23.17 10.98
N GLY A 341 -4.69 23.09 10.08
CA GLY A 341 -5.33 24.26 9.47
C GLY A 341 -4.44 25.00 8.46
N ASP A 342 -3.35 24.38 8.01
CA ASP A 342 -2.28 25.01 7.23
C ASP A 342 -2.58 25.01 5.72
N ILE A 343 -3.64 25.73 5.35
CA ILE A 343 -4.16 25.78 3.98
C ILE A 343 -3.17 26.36 2.96
N VAL A 344 -2.27 27.26 3.40
CA VAL A 344 -1.26 27.93 2.58
C VAL A 344 -0.23 26.92 2.06
N HIS A 345 0.42 26.17 2.96
CA HIS A 345 1.42 25.19 2.56
C HIS A 345 0.76 23.97 1.90
N MET A 346 -0.47 23.62 2.26
CA MET A 346 -1.24 22.58 1.55
C MET A 346 -1.54 22.96 0.09
N ALA A 347 -1.85 24.23 -0.19
CA ALA A 347 -2.06 24.72 -1.56
C ALA A 347 -0.78 24.63 -2.41
N GLN A 348 0.39 24.90 -1.81
CA GLN A 348 1.69 24.75 -2.48
C GLN A 348 1.99 23.29 -2.81
N VAL A 349 1.76 22.35 -1.87
CA VAL A 349 1.93 20.90 -2.10
C VAL A 349 0.93 20.38 -3.15
N ALA A 350 -0.32 20.84 -3.11
CA ALA A 350 -1.33 20.48 -4.10
C ALA A 350 -1.00 21.00 -5.50
N LYS A 351 -0.53 22.26 -5.62
CA LYS A 351 -0.05 22.82 -6.87
C LYS A 351 1.13 22.01 -7.42
N PHE A 352 2.12 21.72 -6.58
CA PHE A 352 3.27 20.89 -6.98
C PHE A 352 2.83 19.51 -7.50
N ALA A 353 1.92 18.83 -6.80
CA ALA A 353 1.38 17.56 -7.25
C ALA A 353 0.66 17.69 -8.61
N LEU A 354 -0.18 18.71 -8.79
CA LEU A 354 -0.89 18.98 -10.04
C LEU A 354 0.06 19.29 -11.21
N ASP A 355 1.01 20.21 -11.00
CA ASP A 355 1.97 20.66 -12.01
C ASP A 355 2.92 19.53 -12.46
N GLN A 356 3.29 18.59 -11.58
CA GLN A 356 4.24 17.51 -11.88
C GLN A 356 3.57 16.20 -12.32
N HIS A 357 2.50 15.78 -11.62
CA HIS A 357 2.00 14.40 -11.68
C HIS A 357 0.57 14.26 -12.18
N PHE A 358 -0.22 15.35 -12.17
CA PHE A 358 -1.63 15.36 -12.59
C PHE A 358 -1.96 16.49 -13.61
N PRO A 359 -1.16 16.71 -14.67
CA PRO A 359 -1.42 17.79 -15.63
C PRO A 359 -2.78 17.65 -16.34
N ALA A 360 -3.29 16.42 -16.49
CA ALA A 360 -4.61 16.13 -17.04
C ALA A 360 -5.76 16.72 -16.20
N ALA A 361 -5.55 16.97 -14.91
CA ALA A 361 -6.53 17.58 -14.00
C ALA A 361 -6.59 19.12 -14.12
N GLN A 362 -5.75 19.75 -14.95
CA GLN A 362 -5.83 21.19 -15.29
C GLN A 362 -5.89 22.11 -14.05
N GLY A 363 -5.05 21.82 -13.06
CA GLY A 363 -4.98 22.57 -11.80
C GLY A 363 -6.14 22.32 -10.82
N GLN A 364 -7.10 21.45 -11.14
CA GLN A 364 -8.26 21.18 -10.28
C GLN A 364 -7.97 20.05 -9.28
N VAL A 365 -7.99 20.37 -7.98
CA VAL A 365 -7.71 19.42 -6.88
C VAL A 365 -8.76 18.30 -6.84
N ALA A 366 -10.02 18.58 -7.21
CA ALA A 366 -11.04 17.55 -7.36
C ALA A 366 -10.78 16.61 -8.54
N GLY A 367 -10.18 17.10 -9.64
CA GLY A 367 -9.75 16.28 -10.77
C GLY A 367 -8.57 15.38 -10.42
N MET A 368 -7.60 15.89 -9.66
CA MET A 368 -6.53 15.08 -9.07
C MET A 368 -7.12 13.99 -8.18
N LEU A 369 -8.04 14.32 -7.26
CA LEU A 369 -8.66 13.36 -6.35
C LEU A 369 -9.40 12.22 -7.09
N ALA A 370 -10.02 12.51 -8.24
CA ALA A 370 -10.67 11.49 -9.07
C ALA A 370 -9.67 10.54 -9.76
N ASP A 371 -8.56 11.06 -10.30
CA ASP A 371 -7.47 10.24 -10.87
C ASP A 371 -6.76 9.40 -9.78
N VAL A 372 -6.54 9.99 -8.59
CA VAL A 372 -6.07 9.25 -7.41
C VAL A 372 -7.04 8.12 -7.03
N ALA A 373 -8.35 8.35 -7.12
CA ALA A 373 -9.36 7.32 -6.82
C ALA A 373 -9.34 6.15 -7.81
N ASP A 374 -9.23 6.39 -9.13
CA ASP A 374 -9.09 5.31 -10.13
C ASP A 374 -7.78 4.53 -9.95
N ARG A 375 -6.64 5.24 -9.83
CA ARG A 375 -5.34 4.60 -9.58
C ARG A 375 -5.34 3.75 -8.32
N THR A 376 -6.02 4.21 -7.26
CA THR A 376 -6.20 3.44 -6.02
C THR A 376 -7.11 2.24 -6.21
N ALA A 377 -8.24 2.40 -6.91
CA ALA A 377 -9.15 1.28 -7.22
C ALA A 377 -8.43 0.19 -8.02
N LYS A 378 -7.63 0.60 -9.01
CA LYS A 378 -6.83 -0.28 -9.85
C LYS A 378 -5.74 -1.02 -9.08
N VAL A 379 -4.95 -0.34 -8.24
CA VAL A 379 -3.85 -1.00 -7.52
C VAL A 379 -4.38 -1.98 -6.47
N VAL A 380 -5.47 -1.65 -5.76
CA VAL A 380 -6.13 -2.56 -4.82
C VAL A 380 -6.72 -3.78 -5.54
N ALA A 381 -7.37 -3.59 -6.69
CA ALA A 381 -7.84 -4.70 -7.51
C ALA A 381 -6.68 -5.61 -7.98
N LEU A 382 -5.52 -5.04 -8.32
CA LEU A 382 -4.33 -5.80 -8.71
C LEU A 382 -3.71 -6.60 -7.56
N TRP A 383 -3.78 -6.11 -6.31
CA TRP A 383 -3.39 -6.87 -5.11
C TRP A 383 -4.29 -8.10 -4.91
N ASP A 384 -5.61 -7.91 -4.94
CA ASP A 384 -6.58 -8.97 -4.71
C ASP A 384 -6.56 -10.03 -5.85
N LEU A 385 -6.17 -9.63 -7.08
CA LEU A 385 -5.97 -10.51 -8.25
C LEU A 385 -4.76 -11.47 -8.16
N VAL A 386 -3.82 -11.19 -7.26
CA VAL A 386 -2.68 -12.08 -6.93
C VAL A 386 -2.77 -12.60 -5.48
N ALA A 387 -3.89 -12.38 -4.80
CA ALA A 387 -4.11 -12.69 -3.39
C ALA A 387 -2.99 -12.16 -2.46
N TRP A 388 -2.55 -10.92 -2.68
CA TRP A 388 -1.55 -10.25 -1.86
C TRP A 388 -2.18 -9.28 -0.87
N GLU A 389 -1.80 -9.41 0.40
CA GLU A 389 -2.17 -8.52 1.48
C GLU A 389 -0.99 -7.62 1.88
N HIS A 390 -1.25 -6.31 1.93
CA HIS A 390 -0.28 -5.29 2.31
C HIS A 390 0.02 -5.26 3.82
N GLY A 391 -0.93 -5.69 4.66
CA GLY A 391 -0.84 -5.78 6.12
C GLY A 391 -0.82 -4.45 6.89
N VAL A 392 -0.53 -3.30 6.26
CA VAL A 392 -0.46 -1.96 6.89
C VAL A 392 -0.96 -0.85 5.95
N LEU A 393 -2.25 -0.88 5.60
CA LEU A 393 -2.88 0.15 4.75
C LEU A 393 -3.29 1.41 5.55
N ASN A 394 -2.30 2.04 6.20
CA ASN A 394 -2.44 3.37 6.77
C ASN A 394 -2.40 4.45 5.66
N THR A 395 -2.94 5.64 5.89
CA THR A 395 -2.91 6.74 4.89
C THR A 395 -1.49 7.29 4.62
N ASP A 396 -0.55 7.08 5.54
CA ASP A 396 0.89 7.30 5.33
C ASP A 396 1.51 6.34 4.30
N ASN A 397 0.94 5.15 4.08
CA ASN A 397 1.41 4.17 3.09
C ASN A 397 0.65 4.23 1.76
N MET A 398 -0.35 5.11 1.63
CA MET A 398 -1.09 5.30 0.38
C MET A 398 -0.35 6.30 -0.52
N SER A 399 0.34 5.81 -1.54
CA SER A 399 0.94 6.67 -2.56
C SER A 399 -0.12 7.49 -3.30
N LEU A 400 0.11 8.79 -3.47
CA LEU A 400 -0.74 9.66 -4.27
C LEU A 400 -0.83 9.17 -5.74
N LEU A 401 0.22 8.52 -6.24
CA LEU A 401 0.29 8.06 -7.64
C LEU A 401 -0.33 6.67 -7.85
N GLY A 402 -0.89 6.04 -6.81
CA GLY A 402 -1.43 4.68 -6.84
C GLY A 402 -0.34 3.59 -6.92
N LEU A 403 0.84 3.86 -6.37
CA LEU A 403 1.95 2.90 -6.27
C LEU A 403 1.85 2.12 -4.95
N THR A 404 2.14 0.82 -5.02
CA THR A 404 2.45 -0.02 -3.84
C THR A 404 3.80 0.42 -3.26
N ILE A 405 3.83 0.84 -1.99
CA ILE A 405 5.01 1.41 -1.30
C ILE A 405 5.13 0.89 0.14
N ASP A 406 6.32 1.05 0.74
CA ASP A 406 6.62 0.69 2.14
C ASP A 406 6.23 -0.76 2.52
N PHE A 407 6.82 -1.70 1.79
CA PHE A 407 6.71 -3.15 2.00
C PHE A 407 7.21 -3.58 3.39
N GLY A 408 6.27 -3.81 4.32
CA GLY A 408 6.55 -4.28 5.69
C GLY A 408 6.05 -5.73 5.91
N PRO A 409 5.07 -5.95 6.80
CA PRO A 409 4.49 -7.26 7.09
C PRO A 409 3.43 -7.64 6.04
N TYR A 410 3.82 -7.62 4.77
CA TYR A 410 3.00 -8.10 3.66
C TYR A 410 3.07 -9.62 3.52
N GLY A 411 2.12 -10.20 2.76
CA GLY A 411 2.11 -11.61 2.39
C GLY A 411 1.26 -11.89 1.16
N PHE A 412 1.75 -12.74 0.27
CA PHE A 412 0.91 -13.48 -0.68
C PHE A 412 0.26 -14.64 0.07
N LEU A 413 -1.06 -14.77 0.00
CA LEU A 413 -1.74 -15.92 0.58
C LEU A 413 -1.31 -17.20 -0.14
N ASP A 414 -0.74 -18.15 0.61
CA ASP A 414 -0.48 -19.50 0.11
C ASP A 414 -1.83 -20.20 -0.11
N ALA A 415 -2.47 -20.66 0.97
CA ALA A 415 -3.87 -21.09 0.98
C ALA A 415 -4.80 -19.86 0.91
N TYR A 416 -5.83 -19.91 0.05
CA TYR A 416 -6.77 -18.79 -0.11
C TYR A 416 -7.71 -18.63 1.10
N ASP A 417 -7.27 -17.82 2.07
CA ASP A 417 -8.07 -17.39 3.21
C ASP A 417 -8.10 -15.85 3.31
N PRO A 418 -9.08 -15.17 2.68
CA PRO A 418 -9.08 -13.72 2.59
C PRO A 418 -9.42 -13.01 3.91
N ASP A 419 -9.76 -13.74 4.98
CA ASP A 419 -9.91 -13.20 6.34
C ASP A 419 -8.67 -13.42 7.23
N HIS A 420 -7.65 -14.14 6.76
CA HIS A 420 -6.42 -14.39 7.52
C HIS A 420 -5.45 -13.20 7.43
N PRO A 421 -5.11 -12.51 8.55
CA PRO A 421 -4.20 -11.37 8.51
C PRO A 421 -2.74 -11.81 8.42
N VAL A 422 -2.03 -11.37 7.38
CA VAL A 422 -0.59 -11.68 7.17
C VAL A 422 0.34 -10.82 8.04
N ASN A 423 -0.23 -9.82 8.72
CA ASN A 423 0.44 -8.99 9.72
C ASN A 423 0.09 -9.43 11.15
N HIS A 424 1.08 -9.97 11.85
CA HIS A 424 0.99 -10.41 13.26
C HIS A 424 0.43 -9.37 14.24
N SER A 425 0.57 -8.07 13.95
CA SER A 425 0.07 -6.96 14.77
C SER A 425 -1.41 -6.62 14.50
N ASP A 426 -2.01 -7.09 13.41
CA ASP A 426 -3.42 -6.84 13.10
C ASP A 426 -4.32 -7.95 13.68
N HIS A 427 -4.45 -7.93 15.00
CA HIS A 427 -5.37 -8.80 15.74
C HIS A 427 -6.86 -8.58 15.40
N THR A 428 -7.19 -7.67 14.48
CA THR A 428 -8.55 -7.33 14.07
C THR A 428 -8.88 -7.71 12.62
N GLY A 429 -7.89 -8.14 11.82
CA GLY A 429 -8.05 -8.33 10.38
C GLY A 429 -8.46 -7.05 9.63
N ARG A 430 -8.16 -5.86 10.17
CA ARG A 430 -8.50 -4.57 9.57
C ARG A 430 -7.94 -4.45 8.15
N TYR A 431 -6.75 -4.99 7.92
CA TYR A 431 -6.02 -4.93 6.67
C TYR A 431 -6.01 -6.27 5.92
N SER A 432 -6.86 -7.23 6.31
CA SER A 432 -6.99 -8.52 5.62
C SER A 432 -7.34 -8.35 4.14
N LEU A 433 -7.01 -9.34 3.29
CA LEU A 433 -7.34 -9.31 1.85
C LEU A 433 -8.80 -8.86 1.59
N ARG A 434 -9.79 -9.46 2.29
CA ARG A 434 -11.22 -9.13 2.13
C ARG A 434 -11.54 -7.66 2.44
N ASN A 435 -10.74 -7.01 3.29
CA ASN A 435 -10.93 -5.63 3.73
C ASN A 435 -10.14 -4.60 2.90
N GLN A 436 -9.18 -4.99 2.04
CA GLN A 436 -8.34 -4.02 1.30
C GLN A 436 -9.17 -3.04 0.46
N ARG A 437 -10.19 -3.52 -0.28
CA ARG A 437 -11.17 -2.68 -1.00
C ARG A 437 -11.84 -1.64 -0.09
N ALA A 438 -12.36 -2.06 1.07
CA ALA A 438 -13.07 -1.16 1.98
C ALA A 438 -12.13 -0.15 2.65
N VAL A 439 -10.90 -0.56 2.95
CA VAL A 439 -9.85 0.32 3.48
C VAL A 439 -9.35 1.32 2.43
N GLY A 440 -9.24 0.94 1.16
CA GLY A 440 -8.92 1.85 0.07
C GLY A 440 -9.92 3.01 -0.04
N LEU A 441 -11.22 2.71 -0.02
CA LEU A 441 -12.28 3.73 0.05
C LEU A 441 -12.19 4.60 1.31
N TRP A 442 -11.87 3.99 2.46
CA TRP A 442 -11.72 4.73 3.73
C TRP A 442 -10.52 5.69 3.69
N ASN A 443 -9.39 5.26 3.12
CA ASN A 443 -8.19 6.08 2.95
C ASN A 443 -8.44 7.21 1.95
N LEU A 444 -9.11 6.95 0.82
CA LEU A 444 -9.55 7.99 -0.12
C LEU A 444 -10.49 9.00 0.55
N ALA A 445 -11.40 8.53 1.42
CA ALA A 445 -12.24 9.42 2.21
C ALA A 445 -11.44 10.30 3.18
N LYS A 446 -10.28 9.87 3.68
CA LYS A 446 -9.39 10.73 4.48
C LYS A 446 -8.71 11.80 3.63
N LEU A 447 -8.17 11.44 2.47
CA LEU A 447 -7.62 12.41 1.51
C LEU A 447 -8.68 13.43 1.06
N ALA A 448 -9.89 12.97 0.74
CA ALA A 448 -11.04 13.83 0.42
C ALA A 448 -11.38 14.82 1.55
N ASN A 449 -11.36 14.38 2.81
CA ASN A 449 -11.56 15.25 3.97
C ASN A 449 -10.38 16.21 4.23
N ALA A 450 -9.15 15.86 3.85
CA ALA A 450 -8.02 16.79 3.90
C ALA A 450 -8.13 17.88 2.83
N LEU A 451 -8.52 17.52 1.62
CA LEU A 451 -8.59 18.43 0.45
C LEU A 451 -9.87 19.28 0.39
N VAL A 452 -10.92 18.99 1.17
CA VAL A 452 -12.25 19.60 1.02
C VAL A 452 -12.27 21.13 1.15
N GLU A 453 -11.45 21.73 2.03
CA GLU A 453 -11.36 23.20 2.14
C GLU A 453 -10.73 23.80 0.87
N LEU A 454 -9.69 23.16 0.35
CA LEU A 454 -8.95 23.61 -0.84
C LEU A 454 -9.82 23.50 -2.11
N VAL A 455 -10.53 22.39 -2.27
CA VAL A 455 -11.53 22.21 -3.35
C VAL A 455 -12.66 23.23 -3.23
N GLY A 456 -13.13 23.51 -2.01
CA GLY A 456 -14.15 24.54 -1.76
C GLY A 456 -13.73 25.94 -2.19
N ARG A 457 -12.46 26.30 -1.96
CA ARG A 457 -11.87 27.56 -2.42
C ARG A 457 -11.77 27.65 -3.93
N GLN A 458 -11.40 26.56 -4.61
CA GLN A 458 -11.44 26.49 -6.08
C GLN A 458 -12.87 26.63 -6.63
N VAL A 459 -13.87 26.00 -5.99
CA VAL A 459 -15.29 26.17 -6.31
C VAL A 459 -15.76 27.61 -6.08
N ALA A 460 -15.18 28.33 -5.13
CA ALA A 460 -15.39 29.76 -4.91
C ALA A 460 -14.58 30.67 -5.86
N GLY A 461 -13.78 30.11 -6.77
CA GLY A 461 -13.03 30.83 -7.79
C GLY A 461 -11.59 31.21 -7.42
N GLN A 462 -11.04 30.74 -6.29
CA GLN A 462 -9.64 31.00 -5.90
C GLN A 462 -8.67 30.04 -6.59
N THR A 463 -7.58 30.56 -7.14
CA THR A 463 -6.44 29.76 -7.64
C THR A 463 -5.57 29.22 -6.50
N LEU A 464 -4.77 28.18 -6.76
CA LEU A 464 -3.87 27.63 -5.73
C LEU A 464 -2.76 28.63 -5.36
N GLU A 465 -2.36 29.46 -6.31
CA GLU A 465 -1.42 30.56 -6.17
C GLU A 465 -1.96 31.66 -5.24
N GLU A 466 -3.23 32.04 -5.35
CA GLU A 466 -3.87 32.99 -4.42
C GLU A 466 -4.02 32.41 -3.01
N ILE A 467 -4.37 31.12 -2.90
CA ILE A 467 -4.52 30.44 -1.61
C ILE A 467 -3.14 30.28 -0.93
N ALA A 468 -2.09 30.00 -1.71
CA ALA A 468 -0.70 29.96 -1.26
C ALA A 468 -0.12 31.35 -0.89
N ALA A 469 -0.85 32.44 -1.15
CA ALA A 469 -0.48 33.82 -0.83
C ALA A 469 -1.30 34.43 0.32
N LEU A 470 -2.17 33.67 0.99
CA LEU A 470 -3.00 34.17 2.09
C LEU A 470 -2.13 34.59 3.30
N ALA A 471 -2.12 35.89 3.60
CA ALA A 471 -1.29 36.49 4.65
C ALA A 471 -1.93 36.46 6.07
N ALA A 472 -3.16 35.96 6.20
CA ALA A 472 -3.89 35.93 7.47
C ALA A 472 -4.64 34.60 7.64
N VAL A 473 -4.76 34.15 8.89
CA VAL A 473 -5.59 33.00 9.25
C VAL A 473 -7.04 33.47 9.32
N GLU A 474 -7.86 33.01 8.38
CA GLU A 474 -9.32 33.26 8.36
C GLU A 474 -10.02 32.57 9.54
N SER A 475 -11.21 33.09 9.92
CA SER A 475 -12.00 32.49 11.01
C SER A 475 -12.50 31.08 10.66
N ASP A 476 -12.75 30.25 11.67
CA ASP A 476 -13.33 28.93 11.45
C ASP A 476 -14.73 29.01 10.81
N GLU A 477 -15.50 30.07 11.07
CA GLU A 477 -16.75 30.38 10.38
C GLU A 477 -16.57 30.70 8.89
N GLU A 478 -15.43 31.27 8.48
CA GLU A 478 -15.10 31.50 7.06
C GLU A 478 -14.63 30.21 6.39
N ARG A 479 -13.69 29.50 7.01
CA ARG A 479 -13.20 28.20 6.53
C ARG A 479 -14.32 27.18 6.39
N ALA A 480 -15.29 27.16 7.30
CA ALA A 480 -16.47 26.31 7.23
C ALA A 480 -17.33 26.53 5.97
N LYS A 481 -17.34 27.74 5.37
CA LYS A 481 -18.08 28.03 4.12
C LYS A 481 -17.43 27.31 2.95
N PHE A 482 -16.11 27.40 2.82
CA PHE A 482 -15.36 26.67 1.79
C PHE A 482 -15.49 25.15 1.98
N ILE A 483 -15.37 24.66 3.23
CA ILE A 483 -15.60 23.24 3.55
C ILE A 483 -17.02 22.78 3.13
N GLU A 484 -18.05 23.60 3.28
CA GLU A 484 -19.40 23.27 2.77
C GLU A 484 -19.45 23.23 1.24
N GLN A 485 -18.85 24.22 0.56
CA GLN A 485 -18.80 24.31 -0.90
C GLN A 485 -18.04 23.14 -1.55
N GLY A 486 -16.95 22.67 -0.93
CA GLY A 486 -16.12 21.59 -1.46
C GLY A 486 -16.70 20.18 -1.34
N LYS A 487 -17.66 19.96 -0.42
CA LYS A 487 -18.17 18.61 -0.07
C LYS A 487 -18.68 17.82 -1.27
N GLN A 488 -19.49 18.43 -2.13
CA GLN A 488 -20.09 17.70 -3.24
C GLN A 488 -19.02 17.25 -4.23
N ALA A 489 -18.10 18.14 -4.61
CA ALA A 489 -17.01 17.85 -5.52
C ALA A 489 -16.05 16.75 -5.00
N VAL A 490 -15.70 16.74 -3.71
CA VAL A 490 -14.86 15.66 -3.16
C VAL A 490 -15.61 14.34 -3.01
N VAL A 491 -16.93 14.35 -2.79
CA VAL A 491 -17.76 13.14 -2.80
C VAL A 491 -17.89 12.58 -4.21
N ASP A 492 -18.17 13.43 -5.20
CA ASP A 492 -18.30 13.02 -6.60
C ASP A 492 -16.98 12.45 -7.16
N ALA A 493 -15.84 12.98 -6.72
CA ALA A 493 -14.51 12.48 -7.11
C ALA A 493 -14.20 11.07 -6.58
N VAL A 494 -14.65 10.70 -5.39
CA VAL A 494 -14.35 9.37 -4.78
C VAL A 494 -15.49 8.35 -4.92
N THR A 495 -16.72 8.77 -5.23
CA THR A 495 -17.88 7.87 -5.36
C THR A 495 -17.68 6.75 -6.40
N PRO A 496 -17.03 6.98 -7.57
CA PRO A 496 -16.80 5.91 -8.55
C PRO A 496 -15.84 4.79 -8.11
N TYR A 497 -15.12 4.93 -6.98
CA TYR A 497 -14.09 3.98 -6.55
C TYR A 497 -14.57 2.52 -6.51
N GLU A 498 -15.79 2.27 -6.02
CA GLU A 498 -16.30 0.89 -5.88
C GLU A 498 -16.59 0.24 -7.25
N ASP A 499 -17.15 1.01 -8.20
CA ASP A 499 -17.44 0.55 -9.57
C ASP A 499 -16.15 0.39 -10.40
N LEU A 500 -15.17 1.29 -10.20
CA LEU A 500 -13.85 1.21 -10.81
C LEU A 500 -13.07 -0.02 -10.31
N TYR A 501 -13.11 -0.29 -9.00
CA TYR A 501 -12.51 -1.49 -8.41
C TYR A 501 -13.11 -2.75 -9.05
N ASP A 502 -14.45 -2.84 -9.11
CA ASP A 502 -15.11 -4.01 -9.69
C ASP A 502 -14.80 -4.17 -11.19
N THR A 503 -14.62 -3.07 -11.91
CA THR A 503 -14.20 -3.08 -13.32
C THR A 503 -12.80 -3.67 -13.48
N HIS A 504 -11.80 -3.11 -12.77
CA HIS A 504 -10.40 -3.59 -12.83
C HIS A 504 -10.27 -5.04 -12.35
N PHE A 505 -10.96 -5.40 -11.26
CA PHE A 505 -10.92 -6.75 -10.69
C PHE A 505 -11.57 -7.78 -11.62
N GLN A 506 -12.77 -7.52 -12.15
CA GLN A 506 -13.42 -8.44 -13.08
C GLN A 506 -12.65 -8.58 -14.40
N GLU A 507 -12.03 -7.52 -14.90
CA GLU A 507 -11.14 -7.60 -16.06
C GLU A 507 -9.93 -8.51 -15.80
N GLY A 508 -9.29 -8.38 -14.64
CA GLY A 508 -8.21 -9.28 -14.24
C GLY A 508 -8.69 -10.72 -14.14
N MET A 509 -9.81 -10.97 -13.46
CA MET A 509 -10.36 -12.32 -13.29
C MET A 509 -10.74 -12.95 -14.63
N ARG A 510 -11.30 -12.20 -15.59
CA ARG A 510 -11.53 -12.68 -16.97
C ARG A 510 -10.22 -13.10 -17.64
N LYS A 511 -9.15 -12.31 -17.53
CA LYS A 511 -7.81 -12.64 -18.06
C LYS A 511 -7.24 -13.90 -17.39
N LYS A 512 -7.34 -14.02 -16.06
CA LYS A 512 -6.95 -15.22 -15.28
C LYS A 512 -7.75 -16.47 -15.67
N LEU A 513 -9.00 -16.31 -16.11
CA LEU A 513 -9.88 -17.36 -16.62
C LEU A 513 -9.76 -17.60 -18.14
N GLY A 514 -8.93 -16.84 -18.86
CA GLY A 514 -8.70 -16.98 -20.30
C GLY A 514 -9.78 -16.38 -21.21
N LEU A 515 -10.76 -15.69 -20.63
CA LEU A 515 -11.90 -15.06 -21.30
C LEU A 515 -11.46 -13.74 -21.97
N MET A 516 -11.80 -13.56 -23.25
CA MET A 516 -11.52 -12.36 -24.03
C MET A 516 -12.74 -11.45 -24.14
N ILE A 517 -13.93 -12.03 -24.28
CA ILE A 517 -15.19 -11.31 -24.34
C ILE A 517 -15.74 -11.19 -22.91
N ALA A 518 -16.17 -9.98 -22.50
CA ALA A 518 -16.84 -9.79 -21.22
C ALA A 518 -18.35 -10.06 -21.35
N GLU A 519 -18.88 -11.00 -20.57
CA GLU A 519 -20.32 -11.21 -20.40
C GLU A 519 -20.77 -10.65 -19.04
N PRO A 520 -21.96 -10.01 -18.92
CA PRO A 520 -22.41 -9.41 -17.65
C PRO A 520 -22.50 -10.39 -16.49
N ASP A 521 -22.86 -11.64 -16.80
CA ASP A 521 -23.08 -12.69 -15.80
C ASP A 521 -21.77 -13.39 -15.36
N ASP A 522 -20.61 -13.08 -15.97
CA ASP A 522 -19.30 -13.67 -15.63
C ASP A 522 -18.98 -13.57 -14.13
N HIS A 523 -19.35 -12.45 -13.50
CA HIS A 523 -19.09 -12.24 -12.08
C HIS A 523 -19.89 -13.21 -11.20
N ALA A 524 -21.20 -13.28 -11.41
CA ALA A 524 -22.11 -14.07 -10.57
C ALA A 524 -22.07 -15.57 -10.88
N THR A 525 -21.77 -15.96 -12.12
CA THR A 525 -21.79 -17.38 -12.55
C THR A 525 -20.45 -18.08 -12.45
N LEU A 526 -19.32 -17.35 -12.54
CA LEU A 526 -17.98 -17.94 -12.56
C LEU A 526 -17.04 -17.36 -11.50
N ILE A 527 -16.88 -16.04 -11.43
CA ILE A 527 -15.87 -15.42 -10.57
C ILE A 527 -16.20 -15.60 -9.08
N GLN A 528 -17.40 -15.19 -8.65
CA GLN A 528 -17.81 -15.29 -7.26
C GLN A 528 -17.91 -16.74 -6.75
N PRO A 529 -18.52 -17.69 -7.50
CA PRO A 529 -18.56 -19.09 -7.07
C PRO A 529 -17.17 -19.76 -7.03
N LEU A 530 -16.24 -19.41 -7.93
CA LEU A 530 -14.87 -19.92 -7.88
C LEU A 530 -14.15 -19.48 -6.62
N LEU A 531 -14.20 -18.18 -6.30
CA LEU A 531 -13.53 -17.66 -5.11
C LEU A 531 -14.09 -18.27 -3.82
N ALA A 532 -15.41 -18.51 -3.76
CA ALA A 532 -16.03 -19.24 -2.65
C ALA A 532 -15.56 -20.70 -2.55
N LEU A 533 -15.38 -21.40 -3.68
CA LEU A 533 -14.84 -22.77 -3.70
C LEU A 533 -13.37 -22.80 -3.24
N LEU A 534 -12.53 -21.88 -3.70
CA LEU A 534 -11.14 -21.77 -3.26
C LEU A 534 -11.04 -21.44 -1.76
N GLU A 535 -11.95 -20.59 -1.25
CA GLU A 535 -12.01 -20.18 0.15
C GLU A 535 -12.46 -21.34 1.07
N ALA A 536 -13.47 -22.11 0.66
CA ALA A 536 -13.94 -23.28 1.39
C ALA A 536 -12.94 -24.45 1.36
N ALA A 537 -12.24 -24.62 0.24
CA ALA A 537 -11.18 -25.63 0.09
C ALA A 537 -9.85 -25.25 0.74
N LYS A 538 -9.64 -23.96 1.06
CA LYS A 538 -8.31 -23.38 1.41
C LYS A 538 -7.24 -23.76 0.38
N ALA A 539 -7.63 -23.73 -0.90
CA ALA A 539 -6.79 -24.12 -2.02
C ALA A 539 -5.63 -23.13 -2.25
N ASP A 540 -4.50 -23.60 -2.77
CA ASP A 540 -3.38 -22.70 -3.10
C ASP A 540 -3.73 -21.80 -4.28
N TYR A 541 -3.82 -20.49 -4.05
CA TYR A 541 -4.34 -19.55 -5.04
C TYR A 541 -3.47 -19.50 -6.31
N THR A 542 -2.15 -19.49 -6.14
CA THR A 542 -1.21 -19.36 -7.26
C THR A 542 -1.13 -20.66 -8.06
N VAL A 543 -0.97 -21.81 -7.39
CA VAL A 543 -0.89 -23.12 -8.06
C VAL A 543 -2.21 -23.46 -8.73
N PHE A 544 -3.37 -23.19 -8.10
CA PHE A 544 -4.67 -23.40 -8.76
C PHE A 544 -4.76 -22.64 -10.08
N PHE A 545 -4.48 -21.33 -10.08
CA PHE A 545 -4.58 -20.51 -11.29
C PHE A 545 -3.53 -20.87 -12.35
N ARG A 546 -2.31 -21.25 -11.95
CA ARG A 546 -1.30 -21.73 -12.91
C ARG A 546 -1.70 -23.09 -13.50
N THR A 547 -2.18 -24.03 -12.69
CA THR A 547 -2.63 -25.35 -13.16
C THR A 547 -3.85 -25.24 -14.08
N LEU A 548 -4.83 -24.37 -13.77
CA LEU A 548 -5.98 -24.05 -14.63
C LEU A 548 -5.57 -23.46 -15.99
N SER A 549 -4.41 -22.80 -16.05
CA SER A 549 -3.82 -22.28 -17.29
C SER A 549 -3.22 -23.36 -18.17
N THR A 550 -2.81 -24.51 -17.61
CA THR A 550 -2.15 -25.61 -18.33
C THR A 550 -3.03 -26.85 -18.51
N SER A 551 -4.10 -27.00 -17.73
CA SER A 551 -5.08 -28.08 -17.88
C SER A 551 -5.99 -27.84 -19.08
N ASP A 552 -6.31 -28.90 -19.82
CA ASP A 552 -7.50 -28.92 -20.67
C ASP A 552 -8.74 -29.17 -19.79
N PRO A 553 -9.63 -28.18 -19.59
CA PRO A 553 -10.80 -28.35 -18.75
C PRO A 553 -11.88 -29.25 -19.37
N THR A 554 -11.72 -29.69 -20.63
CA THR A 554 -12.69 -30.52 -21.35
C THR A 554 -12.44 -32.03 -21.23
N THR A 555 -11.26 -32.47 -20.76
CA THR A 555 -10.92 -33.90 -20.63
C THR A 555 -11.51 -34.54 -19.37
N ASP A 556 -11.85 -35.83 -19.39
CA ASP A 556 -12.31 -36.57 -18.20
C ASP A 556 -11.27 -36.57 -17.05
N THR A 557 -9.98 -36.45 -17.36
CA THR A 557 -8.90 -36.23 -16.39
C THR A 557 -8.98 -34.83 -15.80
N ASP A 558 -9.33 -34.73 -14.51
CA ASP A 558 -9.41 -33.47 -13.76
C ASP A 558 -8.17 -33.27 -12.86
N PRO A 559 -7.14 -32.53 -13.31
CA PRO A 559 -5.95 -32.28 -12.48
C PRO A 559 -6.22 -31.30 -11.33
N LEU A 560 -7.38 -30.60 -11.31
CA LEU A 560 -7.72 -29.60 -10.30
C LEU A 560 -8.58 -30.18 -9.17
N ALA A 561 -9.26 -31.31 -9.39
CA ALA A 561 -10.11 -31.96 -8.40
C ALA A 561 -9.42 -32.20 -7.03
N HIS A 562 -8.09 -32.39 -7.00
CA HIS A 562 -7.32 -32.60 -5.78
C HIS A 562 -7.32 -31.40 -4.82
N PHE A 563 -7.61 -30.18 -5.30
CA PHE A 563 -7.81 -29.01 -4.44
C PHE A 563 -9.12 -29.10 -3.64
N PHE A 564 -10.12 -29.81 -4.17
CA PHE A 564 -11.49 -29.86 -3.60
C PHE A 564 -11.81 -31.20 -2.93
N THR A 565 -10.90 -32.17 -2.97
CA THR A 565 -10.96 -33.37 -2.12
C THR A 565 -10.56 -33.04 -0.68
N PRO A 566 -11.21 -33.61 0.35
CA PRO A 566 -10.86 -33.34 1.75
C PRO A 566 -9.38 -33.60 2.08
N LYS A 567 -8.61 -32.53 2.32
CA LYS A 567 -7.26 -32.61 2.92
C LYS A 567 -7.38 -32.98 4.41
N ASP A 568 -6.36 -33.63 4.96
CA ASP A 568 -6.26 -33.86 6.41
C ASP A 568 -6.09 -32.51 7.14
N PRO A 569 -6.90 -32.18 8.17
CA PRO A 569 -6.74 -30.94 8.93
C PRO A 569 -5.33 -30.72 9.51
N LEU A 570 -4.60 -31.80 9.84
CA LEU A 570 -3.21 -31.72 10.30
C LEU A 570 -2.22 -31.38 9.18
N ALA A 571 -2.56 -31.66 7.91
CA ALA A 571 -1.73 -31.30 6.75
C ALA A 571 -1.90 -29.82 6.33
N CYS A 572 -3.03 -29.18 6.68
CA CYS A 572 -3.31 -27.78 6.34
C CYS A 572 -2.73 -26.75 7.33
N GLY A 573 -2.03 -27.18 8.38
CA GLY A 573 -1.11 -26.34 9.17
C GLY A 573 -1.70 -25.13 9.92
N LEU A 574 -3.01 -25.08 10.16
CA LEU A 574 -3.69 -23.98 10.89
C LEU A 574 -4.27 -24.40 12.25
N PRO A 575 -3.44 -24.69 13.27
CA PRO A 575 -3.90 -24.66 14.65
C PRO A 575 -4.25 -23.21 15.04
N LYS A 576 -5.45 -22.97 15.57
CA LYS A 576 -5.78 -21.66 16.15
C LYS A 576 -4.86 -21.43 17.36
N PRO A 577 -4.31 -20.21 17.57
CA PRO A 577 -3.52 -19.91 18.76
C PRO A 577 -4.29 -20.22 20.04
N GLY A 578 -3.85 -21.25 20.77
CA GLY A 578 -4.47 -21.70 22.02
C GLY A 578 -5.30 -23.00 21.95
N THR A 579 -5.45 -23.67 20.80
CA THR A 579 -6.11 -24.99 20.74
C THR A 579 -5.27 -26.07 21.44
N PRO A 580 -5.81 -26.82 22.42
CA PRO A 580 -5.13 -27.97 23.03
C PRO A 580 -4.91 -29.12 22.04
N ALA A 581 -3.76 -29.77 22.11
CA ALA A 581 -3.43 -30.91 21.22
C ALA A 581 -4.35 -32.14 21.40
N ALA A 582 -5.14 -32.21 22.48
CA ALA A 582 -6.16 -33.23 22.67
C ALA A 582 -7.37 -33.06 21.72
N ASP A 583 -7.75 -31.81 21.41
CA ASP A 583 -8.91 -31.49 20.58
C ASP A 583 -8.66 -31.77 19.10
N LEU A 584 -7.39 -31.97 18.70
CA LEU A 584 -6.96 -32.38 17.36
C LEU A 584 -7.06 -33.90 17.13
N LEU A 585 -7.33 -34.70 18.18
CA LEU A 585 -7.29 -36.17 18.12
C LEU A 585 -8.67 -36.83 18.29
N ASP A 586 -9.73 -36.07 18.59
CA ASP A 586 -11.10 -36.57 18.51
C ASP A 586 -11.64 -36.39 17.08
N GLY A 587 -12.00 -37.49 16.42
CA GLY A 587 -12.48 -37.50 15.04
C GLY A 587 -13.84 -36.83 14.80
N ALA A 588 -14.40 -36.17 15.83
CA ALA A 588 -15.68 -35.49 15.82
C ALA A 588 -15.70 -34.16 15.03
N THR A 589 -14.54 -33.53 14.76
CA THR A 589 -14.46 -32.28 13.98
C THR A 589 -14.01 -32.50 12.53
N ARG A 590 -14.50 -33.55 11.87
CA ARG A 590 -14.57 -33.55 10.40
C ARG A 590 -15.55 -32.45 9.99
N ASP A 591 -15.04 -31.41 9.33
CA ASP A 591 -15.91 -30.36 8.79
C ASP A 591 -16.77 -30.95 7.67
N THR A 592 -18.07 -31.08 7.92
CA THR A 592 -19.02 -31.76 7.04
C THR A 592 -19.32 -30.99 5.76
N HIS A 593 -18.71 -29.81 5.57
CA HIS A 593 -18.77 -29.08 4.29
C HIS A 593 -17.78 -29.62 3.26
N ALA A 594 -16.71 -30.31 3.67
CA ALA A 594 -15.68 -30.81 2.75
C ALA A 594 -16.18 -31.91 1.79
N ASP A 595 -17.16 -32.71 2.21
CA ASP A 595 -17.74 -33.80 1.40
C ASP A 595 -18.61 -33.29 0.22
N ASP A 596 -19.00 -32.00 0.21
CA ASP A 596 -19.85 -31.39 -0.85
C ASP A 596 -19.05 -30.53 -1.85
N LEU A 597 -17.76 -30.29 -1.61
CA LEU A 597 -16.93 -29.45 -2.49
C LEU A 597 -16.68 -30.07 -3.86
N VAL A 598 -16.53 -31.40 -3.96
CA VAL A 598 -16.30 -32.08 -5.25
C VAL A 598 -17.51 -31.98 -6.19
N PRO A 599 -18.77 -32.23 -5.77
CA PRO A 599 -19.96 -31.93 -6.58
C PRO A 599 -20.04 -30.46 -7.03
N GLN A 600 -19.80 -29.50 -6.13
CA GLN A 600 -19.86 -28.08 -6.46
C GLN A 600 -18.76 -27.67 -7.46
N TRP A 601 -17.54 -28.20 -7.31
CA TRP A 601 -16.45 -28.01 -8.27
C TRP A 601 -16.82 -28.52 -9.68
N GLN A 602 -17.38 -29.73 -9.79
CA GLN A 602 -17.77 -30.26 -11.11
C GLN A 602 -18.92 -29.44 -11.75
N ALA A 603 -19.85 -28.91 -10.95
CA ALA A 603 -20.90 -28.01 -11.44
C ALA A 603 -20.33 -26.65 -11.93
N TRP A 604 -19.38 -26.07 -11.19
CA TRP A 604 -18.66 -24.87 -11.62
C TRP A 604 -17.86 -25.13 -12.91
N ARG A 605 -17.12 -26.24 -12.95
CA ARG A 605 -16.29 -26.64 -14.08
C ARG A 605 -17.11 -26.84 -15.36
N ALA A 606 -18.29 -27.48 -15.27
CA ALA A 606 -19.21 -27.59 -16.40
C ALA A 606 -19.68 -26.22 -16.92
N THR A 607 -19.95 -25.28 -16.00
CA THR A 607 -20.32 -23.89 -16.35
C THR A 607 -19.15 -23.16 -17.02
N TYR A 608 -17.93 -23.35 -16.53
CA TYR A 608 -16.71 -22.77 -17.11
C TYR A 608 -16.42 -23.33 -18.52
N VAL A 609 -16.54 -24.65 -18.73
CA VAL A 609 -16.41 -25.28 -20.05
C VAL A 609 -17.45 -24.72 -21.03
N ALA A 610 -18.72 -24.59 -20.61
CA ALA A 610 -19.77 -23.99 -21.42
C ALA A 610 -19.59 -22.47 -21.68
N ARG A 611 -18.72 -21.79 -20.92
CA ARG A 611 -18.34 -20.39 -21.15
C ARG A 611 -17.17 -20.27 -22.14
N ILE A 612 -16.08 -21.02 -21.94
CA ILE A 612 -14.92 -20.94 -22.84
C ILE A 612 -15.23 -21.49 -24.24
N ALA A 613 -16.18 -22.40 -24.39
CA ALA A 613 -16.66 -22.86 -25.70
C ALA A 613 -17.36 -21.77 -26.54
N ARG A 614 -17.55 -20.56 -25.97
CA ARG A 614 -18.09 -19.36 -26.64
C ARG A 614 -17.03 -18.27 -26.88
N GLU A 615 -15.80 -18.48 -26.42
CA GLU A 615 -14.66 -17.57 -26.66
C GLU A 615 -14.01 -17.84 -28.03
N PRO A 616 -13.40 -16.82 -28.68
CA PRO A 616 -12.66 -17.01 -29.92
C PRO A 616 -11.22 -17.52 -29.69
N GLY A 617 -10.67 -18.14 -30.73
CA GLY A 617 -9.30 -18.67 -30.77
C GLY A 617 -9.20 -20.16 -30.39
N THR A 618 -7.98 -20.66 -30.32
CA THR A 618 -7.69 -22.07 -29.99
C THR A 618 -7.46 -22.30 -28.49
N ALA A 619 -7.40 -23.56 -28.08
CA ALA A 619 -7.07 -23.94 -26.71
C ALA A 619 -5.65 -23.50 -26.34
N GLU A 620 -4.70 -23.62 -27.26
CA GLU A 620 -3.30 -23.21 -27.13
C GLU A 620 -3.18 -21.69 -26.96
N GLU A 621 -3.92 -20.90 -27.75
CA GLU A 621 -3.97 -19.44 -27.58
C GLU A 621 -4.59 -19.05 -26.24
N ARG A 622 -5.59 -19.79 -25.73
CA ARG A 622 -6.13 -19.60 -24.37
C ARG A 622 -5.07 -19.89 -23.30
N VAL A 623 -4.36 -21.03 -23.39
CA VAL A 623 -3.25 -21.39 -22.49
C VAL A 623 -2.21 -20.28 -22.45
N GLU A 624 -1.77 -19.80 -23.60
CA GLU A 624 -0.76 -18.74 -23.73
C GLU A 624 -1.21 -17.36 -23.28
N ARG A 625 -2.52 -17.05 -23.28
CA ARG A 625 -3.07 -15.86 -22.61
C ARG A 625 -3.07 -16.05 -21.09
N MET A 626 -3.52 -17.21 -20.61
CA MET A 626 -3.64 -17.49 -19.17
C MET A 626 -2.28 -17.56 -18.46
N LYS A 627 -1.25 -18.17 -19.07
CA LYS A 627 0.13 -18.14 -18.54
C LYS A 627 0.69 -16.73 -18.32
N LYS A 628 0.17 -15.73 -19.04
CA LYS A 628 0.58 -14.30 -18.94
C LYS A 628 -0.28 -13.49 -17.96
N ALA A 629 -1.34 -14.10 -17.41
CA ALA A 629 -2.20 -13.53 -16.37
C ALA A 629 -2.08 -14.26 -15.02
N ASN A 630 -1.59 -15.50 -15.03
CA ASN A 630 -1.41 -16.35 -13.86
C ASN A 630 0.08 -16.67 -13.68
N PRO A 631 0.76 -16.06 -12.70
CA PRO A 631 2.19 -16.32 -12.46
C PRO A 631 2.42 -17.78 -12.04
N LYS A 632 3.61 -18.30 -12.36
CA LYS A 632 4.13 -19.56 -11.82
C LYS A 632 4.75 -19.34 -10.43
N PHE A 633 5.27 -18.14 -10.17
CA PHE A 633 6.00 -17.79 -8.95
C PHE A 633 5.41 -16.54 -8.29
N VAL A 634 5.27 -16.59 -6.96
CA VAL A 634 5.00 -15.41 -6.12
C VAL A 634 5.96 -15.37 -4.94
N LEU A 635 6.16 -14.20 -4.32
CA LEU A 635 7.05 -14.05 -3.14
C LEU A 635 6.39 -14.60 -1.87
N ARG A 636 6.20 -15.92 -1.80
CA ARG A 636 5.69 -16.64 -0.63
C ARG A 636 6.53 -16.34 0.60
N GLN A 637 5.92 -16.35 1.79
CA GLN A 637 6.60 -15.89 3.00
C GLN A 637 7.76 -16.81 3.39
N TRP A 638 7.62 -18.12 3.15
CA TRP A 638 8.71 -19.08 3.33
C TRP A 638 9.88 -18.87 2.36
N ILE A 639 9.62 -18.41 1.12
CA ILE A 639 10.68 -18.09 0.13
C ILE A 639 11.50 -16.90 0.63
N ALA A 640 10.81 -15.84 1.09
CA ALA A 640 11.48 -14.68 1.68
C ALA A 640 12.28 -15.08 2.91
N GLN A 641 11.71 -15.90 3.80
CA GLN A 641 12.38 -16.38 5.02
C GLN A 641 13.63 -17.24 4.70
N ALA A 642 13.53 -18.21 3.79
CA ALA A 642 14.68 -19.03 3.38
C ALA A 642 15.80 -18.16 2.77
N THR A 643 15.43 -17.15 1.96
CA THR A 643 16.39 -16.21 1.37
C THR A 643 17.11 -15.37 2.42
N ILE A 644 16.37 -14.90 3.45
CA ILE A 644 16.93 -14.16 4.58
C ILE A 644 17.89 -15.05 5.38
N GLU A 645 17.47 -16.27 5.72
CA GLU A 645 18.28 -17.19 6.51
C GLU A 645 19.57 -17.63 5.80
N ALA A 646 19.54 -17.80 4.49
CA ALA A 646 20.74 -18.05 3.69
C ALA A 646 21.65 -16.81 3.68
N ALA A 647 21.10 -15.61 3.49
CA ALA A 647 21.85 -14.36 3.54
C ALA A 647 22.49 -14.09 4.93
N GLU A 648 21.79 -14.36 6.04
CA GLU A 648 22.34 -14.28 7.40
C GLU A 648 23.47 -15.28 7.65
N LYS A 649 23.53 -16.39 6.91
CA LYS A 649 24.65 -17.38 6.93
C LYS A 649 25.81 -17.00 6.01
N GLY A 650 25.70 -15.90 5.24
CA GLY A 650 26.71 -15.46 4.27
C GLY A 650 26.56 -16.08 2.87
N GLU A 651 25.47 -16.78 2.57
CA GLU A 651 25.19 -17.35 1.25
C GLU A 651 24.68 -16.27 0.29
N SER A 652 25.57 -15.34 -0.12
CA SER A 652 25.23 -14.11 -0.85
C SER A 652 24.40 -14.33 -2.12
N GLU A 653 24.64 -15.43 -2.85
CA GLU A 653 23.88 -15.76 -4.07
C GLU A 653 22.38 -16.01 -3.82
N ALA A 654 21.93 -16.27 -2.59
CA ALA A 654 20.53 -16.59 -2.31
C ALA A 654 19.57 -15.46 -2.71
N ILE A 655 20.02 -14.20 -2.57
CA ILE A 655 19.22 -13.02 -2.94
C ILE A 655 19.17 -12.85 -4.46
N ALA A 656 20.27 -13.12 -5.17
CA ALA A 656 20.30 -13.14 -6.64
C ALA A 656 19.41 -14.27 -7.22
N LYS A 657 19.43 -15.45 -6.60
CA LYS A 657 18.52 -16.58 -6.89
C LYS A 657 17.07 -16.16 -6.73
N ALA A 658 16.73 -15.52 -5.61
CA ALA A 658 15.37 -15.04 -5.38
C ALA A 658 14.96 -13.96 -6.39
N LEU A 659 15.83 -12.98 -6.67
CA LEU A 659 15.55 -11.92 -7.63
C LEU A 659 15.31 -12.46 -9.05
N ALA A 660 16.10 -13.43 -9.51
CA ALA A 660 15.95 -14.03 -10.84
C ALA A 660 14.55 -14.68 -11.03
N ILE A 661 14.07 -15.42 -10.03
CA ILE A 661 12.70 -15.98 -10.07
C ILE A 661 11.65 -14.87 -9.94
N MET A 662 11.82 -13.94 -9.00
CA MET A 662 10.83 -12.89 -8.73
C MET A 662 10.63 -11.90 -9.88
N THR A 663 11.66 -11.67 -10.70
CA THR A 663 11.62 -10.76 -11.86
C THR A 663 11.14 -11.40 -13.16
N ASP A 664 10.93 -12.73 -13.20
CA ASP A 664 10.35 -13.44 -14.36
C ASP A 664 9.18 -14.37 -13.94
N PRO A 665 8.16 -13.86 -13.22
CA PRO A 665 7.22 -14.67 -12.45
C PRO A 665 6.22 -15.47 -13.30
N PHE A 666 6.15 -15.21 -14.61
CA PHE A 666 5.25 -15.89 -15.55
C PHE A 666 5.94 -16.98 -16.39
N ALA A 667 7.28 -16.99 -16.43
CA ALA A 667 8.03 -17.93 -17.25
C ALA A 667 7.92 -19.37 -16.72
N ASP A 668 8.05 -20.36 -17.61
CA ASP A 668 8.17 -21.76 -17.21
C ASP A 668 9.60 -22.08 -16.71
N VAL A 669 10.61 -21.34 -17.17
CA VAL A 669 11.99 -21.31 -16.65
C VAL A 669 12.42 -19.83 -16.53
N PRO A 670 12.69 -19.30 -15.32
CA PRO A 670 13.12 -17.92 -15.14
C PRO A 670 14.49 -17.61 -15.74
N ARG A 671 14.62 -16.44 -16.37
CA ARG A 671 15.85 -15.98 -17.04
C ARG A 671 17.09 -16.03 -16.14
N GLY A 672 18.08 -16.84 -16.53
CA GLY A 672 19.37 -16.93 -15.83
C GLY A 672 19.37 -17.88 -14.62
N ALA A 673 18.23 -18.48 -14.26
CA ALA A 673 18.17 -19.40 -13.12
C ALA A 673 19.05 -20.65 -13.33
N GLU A 674 19.31 -21.04 -14.58
CA GLU A 674 20.23 -22.10 -14.99
C GLU A 674 21.70 -21.82 -14.63
N LYS A 675 22.06 -20.55 -14.40
CA LYS A 675 23.41 -20.14 -13.97
C LYS A 675 23.59 -20.18 -12.45
N LEU A 676 22.51 -20.32 -11.69
CA LEU A 676 22.47 -20.05 -10.25
C LEU A 676 22.22 -21.31 -9.39
N GLY A 677 22.01 -22.48 -10.00
CA GLY A 677 21.77 -23.74 -9.28
C GLY A 677 21.61 -24.94 -10.21
N PRO A 678 21.37 -26.14 -9.66
CA PRO A 678 21.10 -27.35 -10.45
C PRO A 678 19.83 -27.21 -11.30
N ASP A 679 19.79 -27.80 -12.50
CA ASP A 679 18.63 -27.73 -13.40
C ASP A 679 17.32 -28.08 -12.68
N GLY A 680 16.33 -27.19 -12.78
CA GLY A 680 15.00 -27.37 -12.18
C GLY A 680 14.86 -26.92 -10.72
N TRP A 681 15.90 -26.37 -10.07
CA TRP A 681 15.81 -25.93 -8.65
C TRP A 681 14.65 -24.96 -8.37
N TRP A 682 14.30 -24.13 -9.35
CA TRP A 682 13.17 -23.20 -9.27
C TRP A 682 11.80 -23.90 -9.14
N ASP A 683 11.64 -25.15 -9.59
CA ASP A 683 10.36 -25.86 -9.57
C ASP A 683 9.92 -26.29 -8.17
N GLU A 684 10.76 -26.15 -7.15
CA GLU A 684 10.35 -26.24 -5.74
C GLU A 684 9.61 -24.96 -5.28
N TRP A 685 10.01 -23.79 -5.79
CA TRP A 685 9.45 -22.48 -5.41
C TRP A 685 8.10 -22.20 -6.11
N ALA A 686 7.72 -23.03 -7.07
CA ALA A 686 6.42 -23.02 -7.74
C ALA A 686 5.32 -23.86 -7.03
N ARG A 687 5.63 -24.51 -5.90
CA ARG A 687 4.72 -25.47 -5.22
C ARG A 687 3.95 -24.82 -4.06
N GLU A 688 3.04 -25.59 -3.44
CA GLU A 688 2.53 -25.29 -2.09
C GLU A 688 3.70 -25.16 -1.09
N PRO A 689 3.58 -24.37 -0.02
CA PRO A 689 4.63 -24.19 0.99
C PRO A 689 5.10 -25.51 1.64
N PRO A 690 6.40 -25.65 1.98
CA PRO A 690 6.88 -26.76 2.79
C PRO A 690 6.29 -26.70 4.20
N ALA A 691 6.20 -27.83 4.90
CA ALA A 691 5.50 -27.93 6.20
C ALA A 691 6.01 -26.98 7.30
N TRP A 692 7.27 -26.52 7.25
CA TRP A 692 7.82 -25.51 8.17
C TRP A 692 7.46 -24.07 7.79
N GLY A 693 7.06 -23.84 6.53
CA GLY A 693 6.74 -22.54 5.96
C GLY A 693 5.26 -22.18 5.98
N VAL A 694 4.37 -23.14 6.25
CA VAL A 694 2.92 -22.92 6.37
C VAL A 694 2.63 -21.96 7.53
N GLY A 695 1.85 -20.91 7.28
CA GLY A 695 1.44 -19.96 8.32
C GLY A 695 2.55 -19.03 8.82
N LEU A 696 3.62 -18.79 8.04
CA LEU A 696 4.65 -17.80 8.37
C LEU A 696 4.13 -16.35 8.25
N VAL A 697 3.59 -15.84 9.35
CA VAL A 697 3.13 -14.44 9.50
C VAL A 697 4.34 -13.49 9.64
N CYS A 698 4.25 -12.31 9.05
CA CYS A 698 5.41 -11.40 8.94
C CYS A 698 5.45 -10.35 10.07
N SER A 699 6.64 -10.08 10.61
CA SER A 699 6.85 -9.03 11.62
C SER A 699 7.35 -7.70 11.05
N CYS A 700 6.95 -6.60 11.70
CA CYS A 700 7.50 -5.27 11.45
C CYS A 700 8.85 -5.17 12.18
N SER A 701 9.97 -5.13 11.46
CA SER A 701 11.31 -4.85 12.06
C SER A 701 11.51 -3.37 12.44
N SER A 702 10.45 -2.73 12.94
CA SER A 702 10.25 -1.29 12.86
C SER A 702 11.06 -0.49 13.87
#